data_AF-A0A9D4C1Z9-F1
#
_entry.id   AF-A0A9D4C1Z9-F1
#
_cell.length_a   1.000
_cell.length_b   1.000
_cell.length_c   1.000
_cell.angle_alpha   90.00
_cell.angle_beta   90.00
_cell.angle_gamma   90.00
#
_symmetry.space_group_name_H-M   'P 1'
#
loop_
_entity.id
_entity.type
_entity.pdbx_description
1 polymer ?
#
loop_
_entity_poly.entity_id
_entity_poly.type
_entity_poly.pdbx_seq_one_letter_code
_entity_poly.pdbx_strand_id
1 'polypeptide(L)'
;MAEDETLTEDVASWMKGAKDGEEEFQLRLAQHYLKLADSKDGSERDQNGKLAVCWFVASSKQGNSDATKKLKDLVDDDSPWINNDNKEDVVWCVSTSTLEKKIRYAARNMFHTINSAQKEVLSSEEYSEAIKKLTGGREQKLLLAAGKKIGENISENEFVKILSRKIQGDMTLTSTERSAAYEAAGWFEKIAKYPKETASAVGEAALEFASRDGLSIVAGWIPVDQIYFLTLFFVYGFISPKFLLLVLPLLVFYISYATIIITTLQMFYKKRKLQEASALAEVLKEYDIGVDVDQTQSQYTWNSLTPYLIYFATIPLVVSSFSLADKTYIPCSELCVLNSILCGICFVAISDSHDLVTLLALFCNFLAGLPVFLMHFPEIPVVASIVKIISGNFVSLELYSGLRLNIGIPSLCYCLIPVFFIQMAVRKSFTGMYRVAVPHLVCYFWFELITTMYPFATWFGLARATVGYVMLPVLIPLSMFFVVIGGVYVFIKLLSSDLFGKVVITLLLGCIPVLLTQTKKLFGGKFDKRFSVLKKILMVMFAILAVIPLIFVRFPSDEGAHMDKLTAENFHAVCNADKENMMKCNALKGAKILWQGEITSMAVTGVTNEVSSTLDVFPVFISKQLRRIYGKKYQCDDDELTEQGKEHCKLMVSLGYVYGLEHYNKYNFNFGVKLTNGMPVSIEAGSGFQKTFLALNVGDTVEIKATISDALSRPVKLHLKKLKCLSRDVVLVEDEADDEDFFYNLFQESFSVAFNFFWYPLVEFVPQIRSGNIMEIDDLIK
;
A
#
# COMPACT_ATOMS: atom_id res chain seq x y z
N MET A 1 60.98 -10.63 51.84
CA MET A 1 60.35 -9.81 52.88
C MET A 1 59.75 -8.54 52.28
N ALA A 2 60.52 -7.66 51.64
CA ALA A 2 59.97 -6.45 50.99
C ALA A 2 58.98 -6.72 49.83
N GLU A 3 59.13 -7.83 49.08
CA GLU A 3 58.21 -8.25 48.00
C GLU A 3 56.89 -8.89 48.51
N ASP A 4 56.90 -9.41 49.73
CA ASP A 4 55.72 -10.07 50.35
C ASP A 4 54.88 -9.02 51.10
N GLU A 5 55.55 -8.05 51.75
CA GLU A 5 54.90 -6.88 52.39
C GLU A 5 54.17 -6.00 51.36
N THR A 6 54.77 -5.75 50.19
CA THR A 6 54.15 -4.97 49.10
C THR A 6 52.94 -5.69 48.48
N LEU A 7 53.01 -7.03 48.30
CA LEU A 7 51.88 -7.83 47.85
C LEU A 7 50.71 -7.81 48.85
N THR A 8 51.00 -7.79 50.16
CA THR A 8 49.97 -7.73 51.21
C THR A 8 49.33 -6.35 51.34
N GLU A 9 50.08 -5.25 51.16
CA GLU A 9 49.52 -3.89 51.13
C GLU A 9 48.61 -3.67 49.90
N ASP A 10 49.01 -4.20 48.74
CA ASP A 10 48.21 -4.12 47.51
C ASP A 10 46.90 -4.91 47.62
N VAL A 11 46.92 -6.11 48.19
CA VAL A 11 45.70 -6.91 48.37
C VAL A 11 44.77 -6.29 49.43
N ALA A 12 45.31 -5.69 50.49
CA ALA A 12 44.51 -4.96 51.47
C ALA A 12 43.84 -3.72 50.85
N SER A 13 44.57 -3.01 49.98
CA SER A 13 44.04 -1.90 49.18
C SER A 13 42.94 -2.36 48.23
N TRP A 14 43.16 -3.43 47.47
CA TRP A 14 42.15 -4.00 46.57
C TRP A 14 40.93 -4.51 47.33
N MET A 15 41.12 -5.13 48.50
CA MET A 15 40.00 -5.61 49.32
C MET A 15 39.16 -4.45 49.85
N LYS A 16 39.78 -3.33 50.21
CA LYS A 16 39.07 -2.12 50.60
C LYS A 16 38.27 -1.55 49.43
N GLY A 17 38.93 -1.29 48.30
CA GLY A 17 38.26 -0.77 47.10
C GLY A 17 37.17 -1.70 46.55
N ALA A 18 37.37 -3.02 46.60
CA ALA A 18 36.37 -4.00 46.19
C ALA A 18 35.13 -3.99 47.09
N LYS A 19 35.31 -3.81 48.41
CA LYS A 19 34.21 -3.64 49.38
C LYS A 19 33.51 -2.29 49.24
N ASP A 20 34.25 -1.26 48.83
CA ASP A 20 33.72 0.06 48.50
C ASP A 20 32.99 0.08 47.14
N GLY A 21 32.99 -1.06 46.42
CA GLY A 21 32.20 -1.27 45.21
C GLY A 21 32.96 -1.06 43.91
N GLU A 22 34.27 -0.81 43.94
CA GLU A 22 35.05 -0.48 42.75
C GLU A 22 35.23 -1.69 41.81
N GLU A 23 34.66 -1.59 40.61
CA GLU A 23 34.63 -2.65 39.58
C GLU A 23 36.01 -3.27 39.30
N GLU A 24 37.03 -2.42 39.15
CA GLU A 24 38.38 -2.85 38.78
C GLU A 24 39.09 -3.59 39.93
N PHE A 25 38.90 -3.13 41.17
CA PHE A 25 39.45 -3.83 42.34
C PHE A 25 38.73 -5.15 42.60
N GLN A 26 37.43 -5.23 42.34
CA GLN A 26 36.70 -6.51 42.38
C GLN A 26 37.26 -7.51 41.36
N LEU A 27 37.56 -7.07 40.13
CA LEU A 27 38.17 -7.93 39.11
C LEU A 27 39.57 -8.39 39.52
N ARG A 28 40.43 -7.48 39.99
CA ARG A 28 41.81 -7.80 40.44
C ARG A 28 41.80 -8.77 41.62
N LEU A 29 40.90 -8.55 42.57
CA LEU A 29 40.73 -9.42 43.73
C LEU A 29 40.21 -10.81 43.33
N ALA A 30 39.26 -10.89 42.39
CA ALA A 30 38.78 -12.15 41.82
C ALA A 30 39.91 -12.95 41.15
N GLN A 31 40.73 -12.28 40.33
CA GLN A 31 41.89 -12.90 39.68
C GLN A 31 42.95 -13.36 40.68
N HIS A 32 43.15 -12.60 41.77
CA HIS A 32 44.06 -13.00 42.85
C HIS A 32 43.58 -14.27 43.56
N TYR A 33 42.30 -14.32 43.96
CA TYR A 33 41.71 -15.51 44.58
C TYR A 33 41.70 -16.73 43.65
N LEU A 34 41.51 -16.52 42.34
CA LEU A 34 41.60 -17.59 41.35
C LEU A 34 43.01 -18.20 41.32
N LYS A 35 44.06 -17.37 41.30
CA LYS A 35 45.46 -17.82 41.38
C LYS A 35 45.79 -18.52 42.70
N LEU A 36 45.21 -18.06 43.81
CA LEU A 36 45.35 -18.72 45.11
C LEU A 36 44.65 -20.09 45.15
N ALA A 37 43.55 -20.24 44.42
CA ALA A 37 42.88 -21.53 44.27
C ALA A 37 43.72 -22.51 43.43
N ASP A 38 44.39 -22.01 42.38
CA ASP A 38 45.26 -22.84 41.52
C ASP A 38 46.57 -23.29 42.20
N SER A 39 47.02 -22.57 43.24
CA SER A 39 48.29 -22.82 43.94
C SER A 39 48.17 -23.57 45.27
N LYS A 40 46.95 -23.82 45.74
CA LYS A 40 46.67 -24.49 47.01
C LYS A 40 45.85 -25.77 46.78
N ASP A 41 45.85 -26.66 47.77
CA ASP A 41 45.12 -27.93 47.74
C ASP A 41 44.08 -28.05 48.87
N GLY A 42 43.08 -28.90 48.67
CA GLY A 42 42.07 -29.22 49.69
C GLY A 42 41.08 -28.07 49.98
N SER A 43 40.75 -27.87 51.25
CA SER A 43 39.70 -26.92 51.67
C SER A 43 39.99 -25.47 51.30
N GLU A 44 41.27 -25.06 51.26
CA GLU A 44 41.65 -23.69 50.93
C GLU A 44 41.47 -23.39 49.44
N ARG A 45 41.66 -24.40 48.58
CA ARG A 45 41.39 -24.31 47.13
C ARG A 45 39.92 -24.01 46.86
N ASP A 46 39.03 -24.78 47.46
CA ASP A 46 37.59 -24.62 47.26
C ASP A 46 37.07 -23.30 47.83
N GLN A 47 37.61 -22.86 48.96
CA GLN A 47 37.24 -21.58 49.56
C GLN A 47 37.69 -20.39 48.70
N ASN A 48 38.94 -20.41 48.22
CA ASN A 48 39.47 -19.36 47.34
C ASN A 48 38.76 -19.37 45.98
N GLY A 49 38.45 -20.55 45.43
CA GLY A 49 37.68 -20.68 44.18
C GLY A 49 36.28 -20.09 44.30
N LYS A 50 35.56 -20.37 45.40
CA LYS A 50 34.24 -19.76 45.67
C LYS A 50 34.32 -18.24 45.85
N LEU A 51 35.34 -17.74 46.54
CA LEU A 51 35.57 -16.30 46.68
C LEU A 51 35.89 -15.64 45.34
N ALA A 52 36.70 -16.29 44.49
CA ALA A 52 36.98 -15.81 43.14
C ALA A 52 35.69 -15.68 42.32
N VAL A 53 34.84 -16.72 42.31
CA VAL A 53 33.54 -16.67 41.61
C VAL A 53 32.65 -15.56 42.17
N CYS A 54 32.59 -15.38 43.49
CA CYS A 54 31.82 -14.31 44.12
C CYS A 54 32.25 -12.92 43.64
N TRP A 55 33.56 -12.63 43.63
CA TRP A 55 34.08 -11.35 43.16
C TRP A 55 33.98 -11.17 41.64
N PHE A 56 34.12 -12.25 40.85
CA PHE A 56 33.84 -12.21 39.42
C PHE A 56 32.37 -11.90 39.14
N VAL A 57 31.44 -12.48 39.90
CA VAL A 57 30.00 -12.16 39.81
C VAL A 57 29.74 -10.70 40.17
N ALA A 58 30.35 -10.19 41.25
CA ALA A 58 30.22 -8.79 41.66
C ALA A 58 30.70 -7.83 40.56
N SER A 59 31.92 -8.03 40.05
CA SER A 59 32.49 -7.22 38.96
C SER A 59 31.69 -7.36 37.66
N SER A 60 31.26 -8.59 37.33
CA SER A 60 30.44 -8.85 36.13
C SER A 60 29.07 -8.17 36.22
N LYS A 61 28.40 -8.15 37.38
CA LYS A 61 27.12 -7.47 37.61
C LYS A 61 27.18 -5.97 37.33
N GLN A 62 28.36 -5.34 37.45
CA GLN A 62 28.60 -3.94 37.08
C GLN A 62 28.84 -3.72 35.58
N GLY A 63 29.01 -4.79 34.79
CA GLY A 63 29.26 -4.72 33.36
C GLY A 63 30.71 -4.94 32.94
N ASN A 64 31.58 -5.48 33.81
CA ASN A 64 32.95 -5.80 33.45
C ASN A 64 33.01 -6.93 32.41
N SER A 65 33.54 -6.67 31.21
CA SER A 65 33.62 -7.68 30.14
C SER A 65 34.61 -8.79 30.47
N ASP A 66 35.71 -8.47 31.14
CA ASP A 66 36.77 -9.44 31.47
C ASP A 66 36.33 -10.39 32.58
N ALA A 67 35.64 -9.89 33.60
CA ALA A 67 35.00 -10.72 34.61
C ALA A 67 33.95 -11.64 33.98
N THR A 68 33.14 -11.13 33.05
CA THR A 68 32.13 -11.92 32.33
C THR A 68 32.76 -13.02 31.49
N LYS A 69 33.87 -12.72 30.80
CA LYS A 69 34.63 -13.70 30.03
C LYS A 69 35.21 -14.79 30.94
N LYS A 70 35.78 -14.40 32.08
CA LYS A 70 36.29 -15.36 33.07
C LYS A 70 35.22 -16.25 33.68
N LEU A 71 34.04 -15.71 33.97
CA LEU A 71 32.89 -16.53 34.39
C LEU A 71 32.46 -17.51 33.30
N LYS A 72 32.48 -17.08 32.04
CA LYS A 72 32.16 -17.96 30.91
C LYS A 72 33.18 -19.09 30.77
N ASP A 73 34.48 -18.80 30.87
CA ASP A 73 35.54 -19.81 30.86
C ASP A 73 35.29 -20.85 31.99
N LEU A 74 34.96 -20.40 33.20
CA LEU A 74 34.67 -21.29 34.34
C LEU A 74 33.39 -22.15 34.15
N VAL A 75 32.40 -21.64 33.41
CA VAL A 75 31.19 -22.40 33.04
C VAL A 75 31.50 -23.44 31.98
N ASP A 76 32.28 -23.06 30.95
CA ASP A 76 32.67 -23.94 29.85
C ASP A 76 33.57 -25.09 30.34
N ASP A 77 34.39 -24.85 31.37
CA ASP A 77 35.29 -25.83 32.00
C ASP A 77 34.62 -26.71 33.10
N ASP A 78 33.30 -26.57 33.33
CA ASP A 78 32.54 -27.27 34.39
C ASP A 78 33.20 -27.15 35.77
N SER A 79 33.60 -25.92 36.14
CA SER A 79 34.35 -25.65 37.36
C SER A 79 33.59 -26.12 38.62
N PRO A 80 34.26 -26.84 39.55
CA PRO A 80 33.64 -27.32 40.80
C PRO A 80 33.26 -26.19 41.77
N TRP A 81 33.66 -24.95 41.49
CA TRP A 81 33.36 -23.77 42.30
C TRP A 81 32.00 -23.14 41.95
N ILE A 82 31.36 -23.57 40.86
CA ILE A 82 30.00 -23.19 40.50
C ILE A 82 29.04 -24.23 41.10
N ASN A 83 28.33 -23.85 42.16
CA ASN A 83 27.42 -24.71 42.90
C ASN A 83 25.97 -24.19 42.82
N ASN A 84 25.02 -24.90 43.41
CA ASN A 84 23.61 -24.48 43.38
C ASN A 84 23.36 -23.08 43.99
N ASP A 85 24.25 -22.59 44.85
CA ASP A 85 24.09 -21.29 45.52
C ASP A 85 24.47 -20.12 44.61
N ASN A 86 25.46 -20.27 43.73
CA ASN A 86 25.95 -19.20 42.85
C ASN A 86 25.61 -19.40 41.37
N LYS A 87 25.12 -20.58 40.97
CA LYS A 87 24.86 -20.94 39.58
C LYS A 87 23.89 -19.98 38.88
N GLU A 88 22.80 -19.58 39.54
CA GLU A 88 21.82 -18.66 38.93
C GLU A 88 22.45 -17.31 38.59
N ASP A 89 23.26 -16.77 39.50
CA ASP A 89 23.96 -15.51 39.33
C ASP A 89 25.02 -15.59 38.23
N VAL A 90 25.78 -16.69 38.16
CA VAL A 90 26.79 -16.93 37.12
C VAL A 90 26.13 -17.06 35.75
N VAL A 91 25.07 -17.86 35.64
CA VAL A 91 24.31 -18.03 34.39
C VAL A 91 23.70 -16.69 33.95
N TRP A 92 23.16 -15.91 34.88
CA TRP A 92 22.65 -14.58 34.58
C TRP A 92 23.77 -13.67 34.06
N CYS A 93 24.95 -13.67 34.68
CA CYS A 93 26.10 -12.89 34.23
C CYS A 93 26.55 -13.31 32.82
N VAL A 94 26.62 -14.60 32.50
CA VAL A 94 27.10 -15.05 31.18
C VAL A 94 26.07 -14.81 30.08
N SER A 95 24.77 -14.94 30.38
CA SER A 95 23.69 -14.79 29.39
C SER A 95 23.26 -13.33 29.15
N THR A 96 23.53 -12.42 30.10
CA THR A 96 23.08 -11.03 30.05
C THR A 96 24.10 -10.13 29.34
N SER A 97 23.64 -9.27 28.43
CA SER A 97 24.52 -8.35 27.70
C SER A 97 25.19 -7.31 28.60
N THR A 98 26.41 -6.89 28.29
CA THR A 98 27.13 -5.85 29.04
C THR A 98 26.30 -4.58 29.24
N LEU A 99 25.61 -4.12 28.19
CA LEU A 99 24.75 -2.95 28.24
C LEU A 99 23.63 -3.11 29.30
N GLU A 100 22.98 -4.27 29.32
CA GLU A 100 21.91 -4.55 30.28
C GLU A 100 22.41 -4.56 31.73
N LYS A 101 23.61 -5.12 31.97
CA LYS A 101 24.20 -5.13 33.31
C LYS A 101 24.45 -3.72 33.81
N LYS A 102 25.04 -2.86 32.97
CA LYS A 102 25.29 -1.44 33.29
C LYS A 102 24.00 -0.67 33.54
N ILE A 103 22.97 -0.87 32.70
CA ILE A 103 21.64 -0.27 32.92
C ILE A 103 21.06 -0.71 34.27
N ARG A 104 21.12 -2.00 34.59
CA ARG A 104 20.58 -2.54 35.84
C ARG A 104 21.37 -2.05 37.06
N TYR A 105 22.69 -1.94 36.94
CA TYR A 105 23.55 -1.39 37.98
C TYR A 105 23.25 0.09 38.25
N ALA A 106 23.18 0.91 37.20
CA ALA A 106 22.79 2.32 37.29
C ALA A 106 21.39 2.50 37.91
N ALA A 107 20.42 1.65 37.51
CA ALA A 107 19.08 1.67 38.07
C ALA A 107 19.05 1.31 39.56
N ARG A 108 19.92 0.39 40.04
CA ARG A 108 20.08 0.13 41.48
C ARG A 108 20.61 1.34 42.22
N ASN A 109 21.68 1.95 41.70
CA ASN A 109 22.28 3.14 42.31
C ASN A 109 21.25 4.26 42.43
N MET A 110 20.48 4.50 41.36
CA MET A 110 19.37 5.45 41.37
C MET A 110 18.32 5.09 42.43
N PHE A 111 17.91 3.82 42.53
CA PHE A 111 16.95 3.38 43.55
C PHE A 111 17.46 3.64 44.97
N HIS A 112 18.73 3.35 45.25
CA HIS A 112 19.34 3.63 46.55
C HIS A 112 19.42 5.13 46.85
N THR A 113 19.65 5.99 45.85
CA THR A 113 19.61 7.44 46.02
C THR A 113 18.19 7.95 46.33
N ILE A 114 17.17 7.40 45.67
CA ILE A 114 15.76 7.72 45.93
C ILE A 114 15.34 7.22 47.32
N ASN A 115 15.84 6.06 47.72
CA ASN A 115 15.54 5.40 48.98
C ASN A 115 16.48 5.83 50.11
N SER A 116 16.42 7.12 50.48
CA SER A 116 17.27 7.70 51.52
C SER A 116 17.13 7.03 52.90
N ALA A 117 16.01 6.36 53.16
CA ALA A 117 15.74 5.61 54.38
C ALA A 117 16.23 4.15 54.35
N GLN A 118 16.84 3.69 53.25
CA GLN A 118 17.33 2.32 53.03
C GLN A 118 16.30 1.23 53.38
N LYS A 119 15.03 1.45 53.03
CA LYS A 119 13.96 0.47 53.24
C LYS A 119 14.03 -0.64 52.20
N GLU A 120 13.61 -1.86 52.53
CA GLU A 120 13.49 -2.93 51.52
C GLU A 120 12.45 -2.61 50.43
N VAL A 121 11.42 -1.83 50.80
CA VAL A 121 10.30 -1.46 49.93
C VAL A 121 9.91 0.01 50.17
N LEU A 122 9.69 0.76 49.09
CA LEU A 122 9.13 2.12 49.13
C LEU A 122 7.63 2.08 48.86
N SER A 123 6.85 2.90 49.57
CA SER A 123 5.45 3.12 49.20
C SER A 123 5.35 3.94 47.91
N SER A 124 4.27 3.78 47.16
CA SER A 124 4.03 4.58 45.94
C SER A 124 4.05 6.09 46.20
N GLU A 125 3.64 6.55 47.39
CA GLU A 125 3.65 7.95 47.78
C GLU A 125 5.09 8.45 48.02
N GLU A 126 5.86 7.72 48.82
CA GLU A 126 7.27 8.01 49.12
C GLU A 126 8.12 8.05 47.83
N TYR A 127 7.92 7.07 46.95
CA TYR A 127 8.55 7.04 45.64
C TYR A 127 8.16 8.25 44.78
N SER A 128 6.87 8.58 44.71
CA SER A 128 6.40 9.69 43.88
C SER A 128 6.96 11.05 44.34
N GLU A 129 7.11 11.24 45.64
CA GLU A 129 7.68 12.46 46.23
C GLU A 129 9.19 12.55 45.97
N ALA A 130 9.91 11.45 46.10
CA ALA A 130 11.34 11.39 45.82
C ALA A 130 11.64 11.66 44.33
N ILE A 131 10.87 11.06 43.40
CA ILE A 131 11.02 11.31 41.96
C ILE A 131 10.73 12.77 41.60
N LYS A 132 9.73 13.40 42.22
CA LYS A 132 9.40 14.82 42.04
C LYS A 132 10.54 15.77 42.43
N LYS A 133 11.43 15.35 43.34
CA LYS A 133 12.59 16.14 43.78
C LYS A 133 13.82 15.97 42.89
N LEU A 134 13.92 14.86 42.16
CA LEU A 134 15.12 14.47 41.40
C LEU A 134 15.11 14.91 39.94
N THR A 135 13.95 14.84 39.27
CA THR A 135 13.87 15.04 37.80
C THR A 135 12.70 15.94 37.44
N GLY A 136 12.81 16.63 36.31
CA GLY A 136 11.77 17.52 35.77
C GLY A 136 11.26 17.09 34.40
N GLY A 137 10.03 17.49 34.05
CA GLY A 137 9.53 17.37 32.68
C GLY A 137 9.13 15.96 32.26
N ARG A 138 9.81 15.38 31.25
CA ARG A 138 9.42 14.10 30.61
C ARG A 138 9.97 12.88 31.37
N GLU A 139 11.18 12.97 31.89
CA GLU A 139 11.85 11.90 32.66
C GLU A 139 11.08 11.56 33.92
N GLN A 140 10.66 12.59 34.66
CA GLN A 140 9.83 12.46 35.85
C GLN A 140 8.55 11.65 35.56
N LYS A 141 7.86 11.95 34.45
CA LYS A 141 6.63 11.23 34.06
C LYS A 141 6.90 9.77 33.73
N LEU A 142 8.03 9.46 33.10
CA LEU A 142 8.41 8.08 32.78
C LEU A 142 8.72 7.29 34.05
N LEU A 143 9.41 7.89 35.01
CA LEU A 143 9.73 7.27 36.30
C LEU A 143 8.48 7.07 37.16
N LEU A 144 7.56 8.05 37.19
CA LEU A 144 6.26 7.89 37.86
C LEU A 144 5.42 6.78 37.22
N ALA A 145 5.41 6.68 35.88
CA ALA A 145 4.74 5.60 35.17
C ALA A 145 5.37 4.23 35.45
N ALA A 146 6.69 4.16 35.65
CA ALA A 146 7.38 2.95 36.09
C ALA A 146 6.89 2.52 37.48
N GLY A 147 6.83 3.45 38.44
CA GLY A 147 6.33 3.20 39.80
C GLY A 147 4.88 2.72 39.81
N LYS A 148 3.99 3.41 39.07
CA LYS A 148 2.58 3.02 38.95
C LYS A 148 2.39 1.62 38.37
N LYS A 149 3.29 1.16 37.49
CA LYS A 149 3.25 -0.18 36.91
C LYS A 149 3.70 -1.26 37.90
N ILE A 150 4.55 -0.93 38.86
CA ILE A 150 4.99 -1.84 39.93
C ILE A 150 3.84 -2.06 40.92
N GLY A 151 3.21 -0.97 41.37
CA GLY A 151 2.09 -1.00 42.30
C GLY A 151 2.37 -0.20 43.56
N GLU A 152 1.70 -0.55 44.66
CA GLU A 152 1.78 0.18 45.93
C GLU A 152 3.13 0.01 46.65
N ASN A 153 3.76 -1.14 46.46
CA ASN A 153 5.01 -1.55 47.12
C ASN A 153 6.11 -1.70 46.08
N ILE A 154 7.06 -0.77 46.07
CA ILE A 154 8.12 -0.69 45.07
C ILE A 154 9.41 -1.28 45.64
N SER A 155 9.79 -2.46 45.14
CA SER A 155 11.07 -3.12 45.46
C SER A 155 12.18 -2.76 44.45
N GLU A 156 13.44 -2.82 44.89
CA GLU A 156 14.61 -2.56 44.04
C GLU A 156 14.62 -3.45 42.79
N ASN A 157 14.41 -4.76 42.98
CA ASN A 157 14.45 -5.74 41.89
C ASN A 157 13.36 -5.48 40.83
N GLU A 158 12.15 -5.10 41.25
CA GLU A 158 11.06 -4.79 40.32
C GLU A 158 11.31 -3.48 39.57
N PHE A 159 11.79 -2.46 40.28
CA PHE A 159 12.18 -1.18 39.69
C PHE A 159 13.27 -1.36 38.62
N VAL A 160 14.36 -2.04 38.97
CA VAL A 160 15.48 -2.34 38.06
C VAL A 160 15.00 -3.13 36.84
N LYS A 161 14.17 -4.16 37.06
CA LYS A 161 13.62 -4.99 35.98
C LYS A 161 12.72 -4.18 35.04
N ILE A 162 11.90 -3.28 35.58
CA ILE A 162 11.00 -2.45 34.78
C ILE A 162 11.76 -1.38 33.99
N LEU A 163 12.72 -0.69 34.59
CA LEU A 163 13.55 0.28 33.88
C LEU A 163 14.41 -0.39 32.81
N SER A 164 15.06 -1.51 33.14
CA SER A 164 15.87 -2.28 32.19
C SER A 164 15.07 -2.71 30.97
N ARG A 165 13.90 -3.35 31.16
CA ARG A 165 13.02 -3.73 30.04
C ARG A 165 12.49 -2.53 29.25
N LYS A 166 12.24 -1.40 29.90
CA LYS A 166 11.79 -0.18 29.20
C LYS A 166 12.89 0.39 28.31
N ILE A 167 14.12 0.50 28.80
CA ILE A 167 15.27 1.03 28.07
C ILE A 167 15.64 0.11 26.89
N GLN A 168 15.55 -1.21 27.09
CA GLN A 168 15.79 -2.20 26.04
C GLN A 168 14.68 -2.25 24.98
N GLY A 169 13.51 -1.67 25.26
CA GLY A 169 12.38 -1.62 24.33
C GLY A 169 11.39 -2.77 24.43
N ASP A 170 11.60 -3.71 25.34
CA ASP A 170 10.76 -4.89 25.58
C ASP A 170 9.45 -4.55 26.30
N MET A 171 9.30 -3.32 26.78
CA MET A 171 8.15 -2.92 27.57
C MET A 171 7.67 -1.50 27.29
N THR A 172 6.35 -1.33 27.25
CA THR A 172 5.68 -0.03 27.23
C THR A 172 5.41 0.49 28.65
N LEU A 173 5.75 1.75 28.85
CA LEU A 173 5.28 2.58 29.97
C LEU A 173 4.53 3.73 29.33
N THR A 174 3.24 3.87 29.63
CA THR A 174 2.44 5.02 29.19
C THR A 174 2.71 6.19 30.13
N SER A 175 3.45 7.19 29.65
CA SER A 175 3.83 8.38 30.42
C SER A 175 2.72 9.43 30.53
N THR A 176 1.57 9.20 29.90
CA THR A 176 0.50 10.19 29.76
C THR A 176 -0.49 10.03 30.91
N GLU A 177 -0.28 10.80 31.99
CA GLU A 177 -1.30 10.99 33.02
C GLU A 177 -2.50 11.72 32.40
N ARG A 178 -3.65 11.05 32.39
CA ARG A 178 -4.93 11.64 31.98
C ARG A 178 -5.65 12.14 33.22
N SER A 179 -6.35 13.27 33.12
CA SER A 179 -7.08 13.80 34.26
C SER A 179 -8.18 12.82 34.69
N ALA A 180 -8.41 12.65 36.00
CA ALA A 180 -9.51 11.81 36.49
C ALA A 180 -10.88 12.28 35.97
N ALA A 181 -11.02 13.60 35.73
CA ALA A 181 -12.18 14.21 35.09
C ALA A 181 -12.35 13.79 33.62
N TYR A 182 -11.27 13.61 32.88
CA TYR A 182 -11.29 13.11 31.51
C TYR A 182 -11.71 11.65 31.42
N GLU A 183 -11.21 10.80 32.33
CA GLU A 183 -11.56 9.37 32.31
C GLU A 183 -13.03 9.12 32.68
N ALA A 184 -13.58 9.94 33.60
CA ALA A 184 -14.98 9.87 34.03
C ALA A 184 -15.99 10.48 33.04
N ALA A 185 -15.57 11.29 32.08
CA ALA A 185 -16.46 11.98 31.13
C ALA A 185 -17.01 11.04 30.04
N GLY A 186 -18.23 11.31 29.54
CA GLY A 186 -18.80 10.60 28.39
C GLY A 186 -18.04 10.91 27.09
N TRP A 187 -18.13 10.06 26.06
CA TRP A 187 -17.31 10.21 24.83
C TRP A 187 -17.47 11.57 24.13
N PHE A 188 -18.69 12.10 24.06
CA PHE A 188 -18.94 13.45 23.53
C PHE A 188 -18.35 14.55 24.43
N GLU A 189 -18.44 14.38 25.74
CA GLU A 189 -17.90 15.34 26.71
C GLU A 189 -16.36 15.33 26.70
N LYS A 190 -15.74 14.16 26.49
CA LYS A 190 -14.28 14.03 26.24
C LYS A 190 -13.87 14.85 25.02
N ILE A 191 -14.60 14.76 23.91
CA ILE A 191 -14.29 15.50 22.67
C ILE A 191 -14.52 17.00 22.84
N ALA A 192 -15.66 17.42 23.41
CA ALA A 192 -16.04 18.83 23.49
C ALA A 192 -15.29 19.60 24.57
N LYS A 193 -15.09 19.00 25.75
CA LYS A 193 -14.50 19.67 26.92
C LYS A 193 -12.98 19.47 27.03
N TYR A 194 -12.47 18.37 26.48
CA TYR A 194 -11.05 18.01 26.52
C TYR A 194 -10.51 17.62 25.12
N PRO A 195 -10.59 18.50 24.10
CA PRO A 195 -10.24 18.16 22.73
C PRO A 195 -8.75 17.76 22.59
N LYS A 196 -7.85 18.41 23.33
CA LYS A 196 -6.41 18.12 23.31
C LYS A 196 -6.08 16.77 23.93
N GLU A 197 -6.67 16.45 25.09
CA GLU A 197 -6.47 15.14 25.75
C GLU A 197 -7.07 14.01 24.91
N THR A 198 -8.23 14.25 24.27
CA THR A 198 -8.85 13.29 23.35
C THR A 198 -8.01 13.05 22.11
N ALA A 199 -7.49 14.09 21.47
CA ALA A 199 -6.61 13.93 20.31
C ALA A 199 -5.35 13.13 20.67
N SER A 200 -4.76 13.38 21.84
CA SER A 200 -3.62 12.62 22.35
C SER A 200 -3.99 11.15 22.63
N ALA A 201 -5.14 10.90 23.25
CA ALA A 201 -5.59 9.54 23.59
C ALA A 201 -5.94 8.71 22.34
N VAL A 202 -6.64 9.31 21.37
CA VAL A 202 -6.95 8.68 20.07
C VAL A 202 -5.67 8.43 19.29
N GLY A 203 -4.75 9.39 19.25
CA GLY A 203 -3.44 9.22 18.60
C GLY A 203 -2.63 8.08 19.21
N GLU A 204 -2.59 7.96 20.53
CA GLU A 204 -1.93 6.86 21.23
C GLU A 204 -2.57 5.50 20.94
N ALA A 205 -3.90 5.42 20.98
CA ALA A 205 -4.64 4.20 20.68
C ALA A 205 -4.44 3.78 19.21
N ALA A 206 -4.47 4.72 18.28
CA ALA A 206 -4.21 4.48 16.87
C ALA A 206 -2.77 4.00 16.63
N LEU A 207 -1.78 4.62 17.29
CA LEU A 207 -0.37 4.20 17.21
C LEU A 207 -0.16 2.81 17.82
N GLU A 208 -0.78 2.50 18.95
CA GLU A 208 -0.70 1.19 19.60
C GLU A 208 -1.35 0.09 18.74
N PHE A 209 -2.53 0.37 18.18
CA PHE A 209 -3.21 -0.51 17.24
C PHE A 209 -2.38 -0.76 15.98
N ALA A 210 -1.88 0.31 15.34
CA ALA A 210 -1.03 0.20 14.15
C ALA A 210 0.27 -0.58 14.42
N SER A 211 0.83 -0.40 15.62
CA SER A 211 2.04 -1.09 16.07
C SER A 211 1.86 -2.57 16.30
N ARG A 212 0.78 -2.99 16.97
CA ARG A 212 0.57 -4.39 17.35
C ARG A 212 -0.06 -5.22 16.24
N ASP A 213 -1.15 -4.72 15.67
CA ASP A 213 -2.05 -5.52 14.84
C ASP A 213 -2.16 -4.97 13.40
N GLY A 214 -1.69 -3.74 13.13
CA GLY A 214 -1.89 -3.04 11.85
C GLY A 214 -1.48 -3.82 10.60
N LEU A 215 -0.24 -4.33 10.55
CA LEU A 215 0.22 -5.13 9.40
C LEU A 215 -0.52 -6.46 9.26
N SER A 216 -0.90 -7.08 10.38
CA SER A 216 -1.64 -8.35 10.36
C SER A 216 -3.05 -8.20 9.80
N ILE A 217 -3.69 -7.05 10.04
CA ILE A 217 -5.02 -6.74 9.50
C ILE A 217 -4.97 -6.54 7.99
N VAL A 218 -3.98 -5.77 7.51
CA VAL A 218 -3.81 -5.58 6.06
C VAL A 218 -3.41 -6.87 5.38
N ALA A 219 -2.54 -7.69 6.00
CA ALA A 219 -2.23 -9.03 5.50
C ALA A 219 -3.48 -9.94 5.46
N GLY A 220 -4.41 -9.77 6.40
CA GLY A 220 -5.69 -10.47 6.40
C GLY A 220 -6.64 -10.09 5.25
N TRP A 221 -6.42 -8.95 4.59
CA TRP A 221 -7.16 -8.59 3.37
C TRP A 221 -6.65 -9.31 2.14
N ILE A 222 -5.42 -9.82 2.19
CA ILE A 222 -4.85 -10.63 1.12
C ILE A 222 -5.33 -12.07 1.31
N PRO A 223 -6.04 -12.66 0.35
CA PRO A 223 -6.48 -14.05 0.43
C PRO A 223 -5.29 -15.01 0.31
N VAL A 224 -4.59 -15.32 1.41
CA VAL A 224 -3.37 -16.16 1.39
C VAL A 224 -3.69 -17.67 1.35
N ASP A 225 -4.85 -18.10 1.85
CA ASP A 225 -5.18 -19.53 1.86
C ASP A 225 -5.58 -20.04 0.46
N GLN A 226 -5.17 -21.28 0.15
CA GLN A 226 -5.39 -21.96 -1.14
C GLN A 226 -6.86 -21.95 -1.60
N ILE A 227 -7.82 -21.93 -0.66
CA ILE A 227 -9.25 -21.91 -0.94
C ILE A 227 -9.69 -20.53 -1.43
N TYR A 228 -9.15 -19.45 -0.87
CA TYR A 228 -9.47 -18.10 -1.31
C TYR A 228 -8.86 -17.78 -2.67
N PHE A 229 -7.67 -18.32 -2.97
CA PHE A 229 -7.12 -18.27 -4.33
C PHE A 229 -8.01 -19.01 -5.34
N LEU A 230 -8.52 -20.20 -4.99
CA LEU A 230 -9.43 -20.94 -5.87
C LEU A 230 -10.74 -20.18 -6.12
N THR A 231 -11.31 -19.56 -5.08
CA THR A 231 -12.49 -18.71 -5.21
C THR A 231 -12.20 -17.44 -6.01
N LEU A 232 -11.02 -16.83 -5.84
CA LEU A 232 -10.56 -15.68 -6.63
C LEU A 232 -10.42 -16.04 -8.11
N PHE A 233 -9.80 -17.18 -8.44
CA PHE A 233 -9.68 -17.67 -9.82
C PHE A 233 -11.02 -18.06 -10.42
N PHE A 234 -11.94 -18.59 -9.61
CA PHE A 234 -13.30 -18.84 -10.04
C PHE A 234 -14.02 -17.52 -10.39
N VAL A 235 -13.95 -16.52 -9.52
CA VAL A 235 -14.52 -15.18 -9.76
C VAL A 235 -13.88 -14.51 -10.97
N TYR A 236 -12.56 -14.65 -11.15
CA TYR A 236 -11.81 -14.19 -12.33
C TYR A 236 -12.42 -14.74 -13.64
N GLY A 237 -12.78 -16.02 -13.67
CA GLY A 237 -13.32 -16.66 -14.87
C GLY A 237 -14.71 -16.20 -15.31
N PHE A 238 -15.46 -15.50 -14.44
CA PHE A 238 -16.78 -14.94 -14.73
C PHE A 238 -16.76 -13.40 -14.88
N ILE A 239 -15.63 -12.76 -14.61
CA ILE A 239 -15.44 -11.31 -14.71
C ILE A 239 -14.87 -10.97 -16.10
N SER A 240 -15.35 -9.88 -16.72
CA SER A 240 -14.76 -9.39 -17.97
C SER A 240 -13.33 -8.89 -17.74
N PRO A 241 -12.38 -9.14 -18.66
CA PRO A 241 -11.01 -8.64 -18.55
C PRO A 241 -10.94 -7.12 -18.31
N LYS A 242 -11.80 -6.34 -18.97
CA LYS A 242 -11.92 -4.88 -18.80
C LYS A 242 -12.28 -4.49 -17.36
N PHE A 243 -13.21 -5.19 -16.70
CA PHE A 243 -13.59 -4.92 -15.31
C PHE A 243 -12.47 -5.28 -14.33
N LEU A 244 -11.74 -6.36 -14.61
CA LEU A 244 -10.62 -6.76 -13.76
C LEU A 244 -9.48 -5.74 -13.77
N LEU A 245 -9.17 -5.19 -14.95
CA LEU A 245 -8.16 -4.14 -15.10
C LEU A 245 -8.57 -2.83 -14.44
N LEU A 246 -9.86 -2.59 -14.26
CA LEU A 246 -10.35 -1.45 -13.48
C LEU A 246 -10.23 -1.71 -11.96
N VAL A 247 -10.65 -2.88 -11.48
CA VAL A 247 -10.78 -3.16 -10.04
C VAL A 247 -9.46 -3.59 -9.40
N LEU A 248 -8.65 -4.42 -10.07
CA LEU A 248 -7.44 -4.99 -9.47
C LEU A 248 -6.38 -3.92 -9.13
N PRO A 249 -6.00 -3.00 -10.03
CA PRO A 249 -5.05 -1.93 -9.69
C PRO A 249 -5.56 -1.05 -8.56
N LEU A 250 -6.86 -0.76 -8.54
CA LEU A 250 -7.49 0.05 -7.50
C LEU A 250 -7.44 -0.62 -6.12
N LEU A 251 -7.73 -1.92 -6.04
CA LEU A 251 -7.58 -2.69 -4.79
C LEU A 251 -6.12 -2.74 -4.31
N VAL A 252 -5.20 -3.04 -5.21
CA VAL A 252 -3.76 -3.10 -4.91
C VAL A 252 -3.26 -1.74 -4.42
N PHE A 253 -3.73 -0.64 -5.04
CA PHE A 253 -3.43 0.72 -4.65
C PHE A 253 -3.90 1.01 -3.22
N TYR A 254 -5.16 0.75 -2.87
CA TYR A 254 -5.65 1.05 -1.51
C TYR A 254 -4.98 0.18 -0.43
N ILE A 255 -4.75 -1.11 -0.69
CA ILE A 255 -4.06 -2.02 0.26
C ILE A 255 -2.63 -1.55 0.51
N SER A 256 -1.92 -1.20 -0.55
CA SER A 256 -0.53 -0.75 -0.47
C SER A 256 -0.40 0.64 0.14
N TYR A 257 -1.33 1.54 -0.19
CA TYR A 257 -1.42 2.86 0.40
C TYR A 257 -1.72 2.78 1.91
N ALA A 258 -2.63 1.90 2.34
CA ALA A 258 -2.88 1.62 3.75
C ALA A 258 -1.62 1.06 4.44
N THR A 259 -0.85 0.20 3.76
CA THR A 259 0.41 -0.36 4.28
C THR A 259 1.45 0.73 4.53
N ILE A 260 1.64 1.70 3.62
CA ILE A 260 2.60 2.80 3.82
C ILE A 260 2.15 3.75 4.96
N ILE A 261 0.85 3.94 5.16
CA ILE A 261 0.32 4.70 6.31
C ILE A 261 0.63 3.96 7.63
N ILE A 262 0.28 2.68 7.72
CA ILE A 262 0.47 1.88 8.94
C ILE A 262 1.96 1.80 9.29
N THR A 263 2.83 1.53 8.30
CA THR A 263 4.27 1.49 8.54
C THR A 263 4.83 2.84 8.96
N THR A 264 4.30 3.96 8.44
CA THR A 264 4.67 5.31 8.90
C THR A 264 4.24 5.55 10.36
N LEU A 265 3.04 5.13 10.76
CA LEU A 265 2.59 5.17 12.17
C LEU A 265 3.48 4.30 13.07
N GLN A 266 3.91 3.12 12.60
CA GLN A 266 4.85 2.26 13.31
C GLN A 266 6.22 2.94 13.49
N MET A 267 6.69 3.71 12.49
CA MET A 267 7.92 4.50 12.60
C MET A 267 7.79 5.56 13.70
N PHE A 268 6.69 6.32 13.73
CA PHE A 268 6.44 7.31 14.79
C PHE A 268 6.42 6.68 16.18
N TYR A 269 5.72 5.55 16.31
CA TYR A 269 5.63 4.84 17.58
C TYR A 269 6.99 4.36 18.08
N LYS A 270 7.79 3.73 17.21
CA LYS A 270 9.13 3.26 17.53
C LYS A 270 10.09 4.42 17.81
N LYS A 271 9.98 5.52 17.07
CA LYS A 271 10.79 6.73 17.30
C LYS A 271 10.51 7.36 18.65
N ARG A 272 9.23 7.49 19.02
CA ARG A 272 8.84 8.00 20.34
C ARG A 272 9.37 7.11 21.46
N LYS A 273 9.26 5.79 21.32
CA LYS A 273 9.83 4.86 22.30
C LYS A 273 11.35 4.97 22.42
N LEU A 274 12.05 5.15 21.30
CA LEU A 274 13.50 5.38 21.29
C LEU A 274 13.85 6.64 22.10
N GLN A 275 13.12 7.74 21.91
CA GLN A 275 13.32 8.98 22.67
C GLN A 275 13.04 8.80 24.18
N GLU A 276 12.03 8.02 24.55
CA GLU A 276 11.75 7.72 25.96
C GLU A 276 12.84 6.83 26.59
N ALA A 277 13.34 5.84 25.84
CA ALA A 277 14.43 4.97 26.28
C ALA A 277 15.75 5.75 26.40
N SER A 278 16.05 6.65 25.46
CA SER A 278 17.25 7.47 25.51
C SER A 278 17.23 8.49 26.65
N ALA A 279 16.08 9.14 26.89
CA ALA A 279 15.94 10.06 28.03
C ALA A 279 16.13 9.34 29.37
N LEU A 280 15.60 8.11 29.49
CA LEU A 280 15.80 7.32 30.71
C LEU A 280 17.25 6.84 30.86
N ALA A 281 17.91 6.45 29.76
CA ALA A 281 19.34 6.11 29.78
C ALA A 281 20.22 7.31 30.13
N GLU A 282 19.84 8.52 29.70
CA GLU A 282 20.51 9.77 30.04
C GLU A 282 20.42 10.08 31.53
N VAL A 283 19.24 9.90 32.16
CA VAL A 283 19.10 9.99 33.62
C VAL A 283 19.97 8.95 34.33
N LEU A 284 19.99 7.71 33.86
CA LEU A 284 20.80 6.66 34.49
C LEU A 284 22.31 6.92 34.38
N LYS A 285 22.77 7.66 33.36
CA LYS A 285 24.17 8.03 33.19
C LYS A 285 24.69 8.90 34.34
N GLU A 286 23.82 9.63 35.05
CA GLU A 286 24.19 10.38 36.26
C GLU A 286 24.56 9.46 37.43
N TYR A 287 24.07 8.22 37.44
CA TYR A 287 24.25 7.25 38.53
C TYR A 287 25.30 6.17 38.22
N ASP A 288 25.74 6.07 36.96
CA ASP A 288 26.89 5.27 36.53
C ASP A 288 27.45 5.76 35.19
N ILE A 289 28.77 6.02 35.16
CA ILE A 289 29.50 6.48 33.96
C ILE A 289 29.50 5.39 32.88
N GLY A 290 29.31 4.12 33.26
CA GLY A 290 29.31 2.98 32.36
C GLY A 290 28.15 2.96 31.34
N VAL A 291 27.05 3.68 31.56
CA VAL A 291 25.86 3.63 30.69
C VAL A 291 26.10 4.40 29.38
N ASP A 292 26.27 3.65 28.29
CA ASP A 292 26.40 4.22 26.95
C ASP A 292 25.02 4.41 26.28
N VAL A 293 24.61 5.67 26.20
CA VAL A 293 23.38 6.12 25.53
C VAL A 293 23.43 5.86 24.03
N ASP A 294 24.59 6.02 23.37
CA ASP A 294 24.74 5.85 21.93
C ASP A 294 24.63 4.38 21.52
N GLN A 295 25.17 3.48 22.35
CA GLN A 295 25.03 2.03 22.17
C GLN A 295 23.57 1.58 22.34
N THR A 296 22.89 2.11 23.37
CA THR A 296 21.45 1.87 23.61
C THR A 296 20.60 2.30 22.42
N GLN A 297 20.83 3.50 21.91
CA GLN A 297 20.13 4.02 20.73
C GLN A 297 20.41 3.17 19.48
N SER A 298 21.65 2.71 19.30
CA SER A 298 22.04 1.88 18.16
C SER A 298 21.25 0.58 18.12
N GLN A 299 21.28 -0.17 19.23
CA GLN A 299 20.65 -1.48 19.33
C GLN A 299 19.12 -1.38 19.16
N TYR A 300 18.52 -0.38 19.81
CA TYR A 300 17.10 -0.10 19.65
C TYR A 300 16.73 0.21 18.20
N THR A 301 17.55 1.03 17.51
CA THR A 301 17.26 1.43 16.13
C THR A 301 17.30 0.24 15.18
N TRP A 302 18.29 -0.65 15.32
CA TRP A 302 18.38 -1.89 14.54
C TRP A 302 17.15 -2.79 14.71
N ASN A 303 16.71 -3.00 15.95
CA ASN A 303 15.50 -3.77 16.24
C ASN A 303 14.21 -3.08 15.73
N SER A 304 14.30 -1.79 15.42
CA SER A 304 13.16 -0.97 14.98
C SER A 304 13.10 -0.74 13.47
N LEU A 305 14.04 -1.28 12.67
CA LEU A 305 14.18 -0.97 11.23
C LEU A 305 13.09 -1.58 10.32
N THR A 306 12.47 -2.69 10.73
CA THR A 306 11.48 -3.44 9.93
C THR A 306 10.43 -2.58 9.19
N PRO A 307 9.71 -1.63 9.83
CA PRO A 307 8.71 -0.79 9.14
C PRO A 307 9.31 0.05 8.01
N TYR A 308 10.56 0.50 8.10
CA TYR A 308 11.23 1.26 7.04
C TYR A 308 11.43 0.37 5.80
N LEU A 309 11.87 -0.87 6.00
CA LEU A 309 12.06 -1.81 4.89
C LEU A 309 10.73 -2.14 4.20
N ILE A 310 9.66 -2.38 4.97
CA ILE A 310 8.33 -2.65 4.42
C ILE A 310 7.81 -1.42 3.67
N TYR A 311 7.99 -0.21 4.21
CA TYR A 311 7.59 1.04 3.56
C TYR A 311 8.25 1.18 2.18
N PHE A 312 9.59 1.09 2.10
CA PHE A 312 10.30 1.25 0.82
C PHE A 312 9.99 0.13 -0.17
N ALA A 313 9.77 -1.10 0.30
CA ALA A 313 9.35 -2.20 -0.56
C ALA A 313 7.93 -2.00 -1.13
N THR A 314 7.08 -1.24 -0.44
CA THR A 314 5.68 -1.02 -0.84
C THR A 314 5.53 0.18 -1.79
N ILE A 315 6.43 1.16 -1.76
CA ILE A 315 6.37 2.36 -2.62
C ILE A 315 6.25 2.02 -4.13
N PRO A 316 7.10 1.15 -4.73
CA PRO A 316 6.96 0.81 -6.14
C PRO A 316 5.60 0.20 -6.48
N LEU A 317 5.01 -0.54 -5.53
CA LEU A 317 3.71 -1.17 -5.70
C LEU A 317 2.56 -0.15 -5.61
N VAL A 318 2.65 0.85 -4.72
CA VAL A 318 1.73 2.01 -4.69
C VAL A 318 1.78 2.78 -6.01
N VAL A 319 2.98 3.10 -6.49
CA VAL A 319 3.17 3.90 -7.71
C VAL A 319 2.67 3.15 -8.94
N SER A 320 3.03 1.86 -9.07
CA SER A 320 2.61 1.04 -10.21
C SER A 320 1.09 0.81 -10.23
N SER A 321 0.48 0.61 -9.06
CA SER A 321 -0.97 0.41 -8.96
C SER A 321 -1.77 1.70 -9.15
N PHE A 322 -1.28 2.85 -8.65
CA PHE A 322 -1.84 4.17 -8.94
C PHE A 322 -1.80 4.49 -10.43
N SER A 323 -0.67 4.19 -11.05
CA SER A 323 -0.40 4.38 -12.47
C SER A 323 -1.41 3.61 -13.36
N LEU A 324 -1.69 2.34 -13.04
CA LEU A 324 -2.65 1.49 -13.75
C LEU A 324 -4.12 1.79 -13.40
N ALA A 325 -4.40 2.36 -12.23
CA ALA A 325 -5.77 2.60 -11.79
C ALA A 325 -6.43 3.79 -12.52
N ASP A 326 -7.75 3.73 -12.65
CA ASP A 326 -8.54 4.86 -13.11
C ASP A 326 -8.63 5.93 -12.01
N LYS A 327 -8.20 7.15 -12.36
CA LYS A 327 -8.03 8.28 -11.43
C LYS A 327 -9.36 8.87 -10.99
N THR A 328 -10.45 8.61 -11.71
CA THR A 328 -11.80 9.06 -11.34
C THR A 328 -12.30 8.45 -10.03
N TYR A 329 -11.82 7.26 -9.68
CA TYR A 329 -12.19 6.56 -8.45
C TYR A 329 -11.26 6.84 -7.27
N ILE A 330 -10.12 7.50 -7.51
CA ILE A 330 -9.15 7.83 -6.48
C ILE A 330 -9.35 9.28 -6.05
N PRO A 331 -9.62 9.56 -4.75
CA PRO A 331 -9.81 10.92 -4.25
C PRO A 331 -8.46 11.65 -4.14
N CYS A 332 -7.90 12.04 -5.29
CA CYS A 332 -6.53 12.58 -5.40
C CYS A 332 -6.33 13.85 -4.57
N SER A 333 -7.35 14.72 -4.47
CA SER A 333 -7.29 15.92 -3.62
C SER A 333 -7.12 15.60 -2.13
N GLU A 334 -7.86 14.63 -1.63
CA GLU A 334 -7.85 14.20 -0.23
C GLU A 334 -6.55 13.49 0.12
N LEU A 335 -6.03 12.69 -0.82
CA LEU A 335 -4.75 12.01 -0.65
C LEU A 335 -3.58 13.02 -0.72
N CYS A 336 -3.63 14.04 -1.58
CA CYS A 336 -2.63 15.11 -1.60
C CYS A 336 -2.52 15.86 -0.27
N VAL A 337 -3.65 16.25 0.33
CA VAL A 337 -3.65 16.89 1.66
C VAL A 337 -3.13 15.92 2.73
N LEU A 338 -3.55 14.65 2.70
CA LEU A 338 -3.08 13.64 3.64
C LEU A 338 -1.56 13.42 3.53
N ASN A 339 -1.04 13.29 2.32
CA ASN A 339 0.39 13.17 2.02
C ASN A 339 1.15 14.41 2.52
N SER A 340 0.58 15.60 2.36
CA SER A 340 1.18 16.85 2.84
C SER A 340 1.28 16.90 4.37
N ILE A 341 0.21 16.48 5.07
CA ILE A 341 0.20 16.36 6.53
C ILE A 341 1.21 15.31 6.99
N LEU A 342 1.22 14.12 6.38
CA LEU A 342 2.15 13.05 6.73
C LEU A 342 3.61 13.43 6.44
N CYS A 343 3.90 14.10 5.33
CA CYS A 343 5.21 14.65 5.01
C CYS A 343 5.68 15.62 6.10
N GLY A 344 4.82 16.57 6.50
CA GLY A 344 5.13 17.54 7.56
C GLY A 344 5.36 16.89 8.92
N ILE A 345 4.52 15.93 9.31
CA ILE A 345 4.69 15.18 10.56
C ILE A 345 5.95 14.31 10.51
N CYS A 346 6.26 13.66 9.38
CA CYS A 346 7.51 12.89 9.22
C CYS A 346 8.74 13.75 9.44
N PHE A 347 8.74 14.98 8.89
CA PHE A 347 9.82 15.92 9.08
C PHE A 347 9.99 16.30 10.56
N VAL A 348 8.93 16.69 11.25
CA VAL A 348 9.00 17.17 12.64
C VAL A 348 9.21 16.03 13.66
N ALA A 349 8.55 14.88 13.45
CA ALA A 349 8.49 13.82 14.46
C ALA A 349 9.62 12.80 14.34
N ILE A 350 10.21 12.61 13.15
CA ILE A 350 11.26 11.59 12.93
C ILE A 350 12.65 12.21 12.78
N SER A 351 12.77 13.46 12.30
CA SER A 351 14.07 14.11 12.16
C SER A 351 14.64 14.53 13.52
N ASP A 352 15.82 14.00 13.87
CA ASP A 352 16.55 14.36 15.10
C ASP A 352 17.37 15.64 14.96
N SER A 353 17.74 16.03 13.73
CA SER A 353 18.58 17.19 13.48
C SER A 353 17.98 18.10 12.40
N HIS A 354 17.62 19.30 12.82
CA HIS A 354 17.28 20.39 11.93
C HIS A 354 18.58 21.06 11.43
N ASP A 355 19.55 20.25 11.00
CA ASP A 355 20.82 20.72 10.46
C ASP A 355 20.57 21.50 9.17
N LEU A 356 21.42 22.48 8.88
CA LEU A 356 21.28 23.28 7.66
C LEU A 356 21.25 22.43 6.39
N VAL A 357 21.95 21.28 6.38
CA VAL A 357 21.95 20.33 5.24
C VAL A 357 20.60 19.65 5.06
N THR A 358 19.86 19.34 6.14
CA THR A 358 18.54 18.70 6.05
C THR A 358 17.48 19.68 5.55
N LEU A 359 17.54 20.94 5.99
CA LEU A 359 16.70 22.02 5.48
C LEU A 359 16.98 22.28 4.01
N LEU A 360 18.26 22.32 3.61
CA LEU A 360 18.65 22.59 2.22
C LEU A 360 18.25 21.43 1.29
N ALA A 361 18.32 20.18 1.76
CA ALA A 361 17.80 19.02 1.03
C ALA A 361 16.28 19.09 0.81
N LEU A 362 15.51 19.48 1.84
CA LEU A 362 14.06 19.67 1.72
C LEU A 362 13.70 20.82 0.77
N PHE A 363 14.46 21.91 0.83
CA PHE A 363 14.30 23.05 -0.07
C PHE A 363 14.60 22.66 -1.52
N CYS A 364 15.66 21.90 -1.77
CA CYS A 364 15.94 21.35 -3.10
C CYS A 364 14.84 20.39 -3.57
N ASN A 365 14.27 19.56 -2.70
CA ASN A 365 13.14 18.71 -3.03
C ASN A 365 11.90 19.52 -3.43
N PHE A 366 11.59 20.57 -2.67
CA PHE A 366 10.51 21.48 -2.99
C PHE A 366 10.72 22.19 -4.35
N LEU A 367 11.93 22.68 -4.62
CA LEU A 367 12.26 23.30 -5.91
C LEU A 367 12.22 22.31 -7.07
N ALA A 368 12.59 21.05 -6.85
CA ALA A 368 12.50 19.99 -7.86
C ALA A 368 11.04 19.67 -8.22
N GLY A 369 10.14 19.64 -7.23
CA GLY A 369 8.70 19.42 -7.43
C GLY A 369 7.91 20.66 -7.87
N LEU A 370 8.51 21.85 -7.80
CA LEU A 370 7.84 23.13 -8.10
C LEU A 370 7.17 23.22 -9.48
N PRO A 371 7.75 22.67 -10.58
CA PRO A 371 7.11 22.70 -11.90
C PRO A 371 5.73 22.05 -11.92
N VAL A 372 5.52 20.99 -11.12
CA VAL A 372 4.24 20.29 -11.04
C VAL A 372 3.16 21.17 -10.40
N PHE A 373 3.50 21.90 -9.34
CA PHE A 373 2.57 22.80 -8.67
C PHE A 373 2.18 24.02 -9.51
N LEU A 374 3.08 24.46 -10.40
CA LEU A 374 2.89 25.66 -11.21
C LEU A 374 2.32 25.40 -12.60
N MET A 375 2.15 24.13 -13.00
CA MET A 375 1.60 23.74 -14.30
C MET A 375 0.20 24.34 -14.57
N HIS A 376 -0.62 24.50 -13.53
CA HIS A 376 -1.99 25.03 -13.62
C HIS A 376 -2.13 26.48 -13.12
N PHE A 377 -1.02 27.21 -13.01
CA PHE A 377 -1.04 28.58 -12.50
C PHE A 377 -1.49 29.57 -13.59
N PRO A 378 -2.42 30.51 -13.31
CA PRO A 378 -2.90 31.46 -14.31
C PRO A 378 -1.79 32.35 -14.86
N GLU A 379 -1.78 32.58 -16.18
CA GLU A 379 -0.79 33.38 -16.89
C GLU A 379 -0.93 34.89 -16.60
N ILE A 380 -0.40 35.33 -15.45
CA ILE A 380 -0.24 36.76 -15.15
C ILE A 380 1.12 37.21 -15.71
N PRO A 381 1.21 38.21 -16.61
CA PRO A 381 2.42 38.46 -17.42
C PRO A 381 3.73 38.67 -16.66
N VAL A 382 3.69 39.31 -15.48
CA VAL A 382 4.88 39.51 -14.63
C VAL A 382 5.24 38.23 -13.86
N VAL A 383 4.24 37.51 -13.36
CA VAL A 383 4.42 36.28 -12.59
C VAL A 383 4.85 35.12 -13.49
N ALA A 384 4.30 35.04 -14.70
CA ALA A 384 4.62 34.02 -15.69
C ALA A 384 6.10 34.04 -16.09
N SER A 385 6.71 35.23 -16.19
CA SER A 385 8.14 35.37 -16.48
C SER A 385 9.02 34.82 -15.35
N ILE A 386 8.66 35.11 -14.09
CA ILE A 386 9.35 34.60 -12.91
C ILE A 386 9.15 33.09 -12.77
N VAL A 387 7.91 32.62 -12.93
CA VAL A 387 7.54 31.20 -12.91
C VAL A 387 8.32 30.43 -13.97
N LYS A 388 8.44 30.95 -15.19
CA LYS A 388 9.17 30.31 -16.28
C LYS A 388 10.67 30.21 -16.00
N ILE A 389 11.27 31.17 -15.31
CA ILE A 389 12.70 31.12 -14.93
C ILE A 389 12.93 30.10 -13.81
N ILE A 390 12.04 30.06 -12.81
CA ILE A 390 12.23 29.21 -11.61
C ILE A 390 11.82 27.76 -11.87
N SER A 391 10.74 27.55 -12.63
CA SER A 391 10.15 26.23 -12.87
C SER A 391 10.33 25.69 -14.28
N GLY A 392 10.75 26.52 -15.24
CA GLY A 392 10.96 26.10 -16.61
C GLY A 392 12.30 25.39 -16.84
N ASN A 393 12.35 24.65 -17.94
CA ASN A 393 13.58 24.04 -18.42
C ASN A 393 14.33 25.06 -19.31
N PHE A 394 15.63 25.23 -19.08
CA PHE A 394 16.46 26.06 -19.95
C PHE A 394 16.73 25.36 -21.28
N VAL A 395 16.98 24.05 -21.22
CA VAL A 395 17.23 23.18 -22.38
C VAL A 395 16.47 21.87 -22.17
N SER A 396 15.71 21.44 -23.18
CA SER A 396 15.15 20.08 -23.25
C SER A 396 15.78 19.35 -24.44
N LEU A 397 16.32 18.17 -24.19
CA LEU A 397 16.88 17.29 -25.22
C LEU A 397 15.94 16.10 -25.39
N GLU A 398 15.39 15.93 -26.58
CA GLU A 398 14.60 14.75 -26.93
C GLU A 398 15.54 13.58 -27.25
N LEU A 399 15.53 12.55 -26.41
CA LEU A 399 16.19 11.29 -26.66
C LEU A 399 15.27 10.37 -27.47
N TYR A 400 15.87 9.35 -28.09
CA TYR A 400 15.11 8.32 -28.82
C TYR A 400 14.13 7.58 -27.90
N SER A 401 12.94 7.25 -28.41
CA SER A 401 11.88 6.49 -27.71
C SER A 401 11.04 7.24 -26.67
N GLY A 402 10.84 8.56 -26.80
CA GLY A 402 9.90 9.32 -25.94
C GLY A 402 10.48 9.80 -24.60
N LEU A 403 11.80 9.69 -24.41
CA LEU A 403 12.51 10.23 -23.24
C LEU A 403 12.93 11.69 -23.50
N ARG A 404 12.64 12.60 -22.57
CA ARG A 404 13.10 13.98 -22.60
C ARG A 404 14.03 14.24 -21.41
N LEU A 405 15.25 14.70 -21.69
CA LEU A 405 16.18 15.16 -20.66
C LEU A 405 16.01 16.67 -20.50
N ASN A 406 15.59 17.08 -19.30
CA ASN A 406 15.29 18.45 -18.97
C ASN A 406 16.41 19.03 -18.11
N ILE A 407 17.01 20.13 -18.56
CA ILE A 407 18.05 20.85 -17.82
C ILE A 407 17.47 22.19 -17.37
N GLY A 408 17.24 22.32 -16.06
CA GLY A 408 16.71 23.51 -15.42
C GLY A 408 17.17 23.61 -13.96
N ILE A 409 16.72 24.67 -13.26
CA ILE A 409 16.91 24.78 -11.80
C ILE A 409 16.29 23.57 -11.07
N PRO A 410 15.06 23.11 -11.41
CA PRO A 410 14.47 21.93 -10.78
C PRO A 410 15.33 20.67 -10.94
N SER A 411 15.85 20.41 -12.14
CA SER A 411 16.72 19.26 -12.43
C SER A 411 18.05 19.31 -11.69
N LEU A 412 18.65 20.51 -11.56
CA LEU A 412 19.86 20.71 -10.76
C LEU A 412 19.59 20.44 -9.28
N CYS A 413 18.50 20.99 -8.73
CA CYS A 413 18.09 20.74 -7.35
C CYS A 413 17.85 19.24 -7.10
N TYR A 414 17.20 18.55 -8.05
CA TYR A 414 17.00 17.11 -8.00
C TYR A 414 18.34 16.34 -7.93
N CYS A 415 19.34 16.71 -8.75
CA CYS A 415 20.67 16.10 -8.70
C CYS A 415 21.45 16.36 -7.40
N LEU A 416 21.15 17.45 -6.69
CA LEU A 416 21.79 17.78 -5.41
C LEU A 416 21.21 16.97 -4.23
N ILE A 417 19.97 16.46 -4.34
CA ILE A 417 19.32 15.70 -3.26
C ILE A 417 20.16 14.47 -2.85
N PRO A 418 20.59 13.56 -3.76
CA PRO A 418 21.47 12.45 -3.40
C PRO A 418 22.80 12.89 -2.78
N VAL A 419 23.36 14.02 -3.24
CA VAL A 419 24.62 14.57 -2.71
C VAL A 419 24.45 14.95 -1.24
N PHE A 420 23.35 15.61 -0.87
CA PHE A 420 23.06 15.92 0.53
C PHE A 420 22.85 14.66 1.37
N PHE A 421 22.17 13.64 0.86
CA PHE A 421 22.03 12.36 1.56
C PHE A 421 23.40 11.69 1.82
N ILE A 422 24.30 11.70 0.83
CA ILE A 422 25.67 11.17 0.99
C ILE A 422 26.45 12.00 2.02
N GLN A 423 26.37 13.33 1.97
CA GLN A 423 27.01 14.20 2.97
C GLN A 423 26.52 13.92 4.39
N MET A 424 25.20 13.71 4.57
CA MET A 424 24.63 13.31 5.86
C MET A 424 25.17 11.95 6.33
N ALA A 425 25.33 10.98 5.42
CA ALA A 425 25.85 9.66 5.74
C ALA A 425 27.35 9.68 6.13
N VAL A 426 28.16 10.46 5.41
CA VAL A 426 29.62 10.55 5.64
C VAL A 426 29.94 11.22 6.98
N ARG A 427 29.18 12.25 7.39
CA ARG A 427 29.41 12.97 8.66
C ARG A 427 29.37 12.08 9.91
N LYS A 428 28.69 10.94 9.86
CA LYS A 428 28.63 9.95 10.95
C LYS A 428 29.20 8.58 10.56
N SER A 429 30.26 8.55 9.72
CA SER A 429 31.02 7.34 9.38
C SER A 429 30.18 6.17 8.84
N PHE A 430 29.05 6.44 8.16
CA PHE A 430 28.04 5.46 7.71
C PHE A 430 27.35 4.62 8.80
N THR A 431 27.96 4.47 9.98
CA THR A 431 27.41 3.79 11.16
C THR A 431 26.17 4.47 11.74
N GLY A 432 25.88 5.70 11.30
CA GLY A 432 24.66 6.46 11.59
C GLY A 432 23.76 6.78 10.39
N MET A 433 24.01 6.20 9.20
CA MET A 433 23.23 6.51 7.98
C MET A 433 21.74 6.26 8.18
N TYR A 434 21.38 5.17 8.85
CA TYR A 434 19.99 4.84 9.15
C TYR A 434 19.33 5.77 10.20
N ARG A 435 20.13 6.49 11.01
CA ARG A 435 19.61 7.43 12.02
C ARG A 435 19.23 8.78 11.41
N VAL A 436 20.00 9.24 10.41
CA VAL A 436 19.83 10.56 9.82
C VAL A 436 19.19 10.47 8.43
N ALA A 437 19.73 9.69 7.49
CA ALA A 437 19.28 9.72 6.09
C ALA A 437 17.90 9.06 5.89
N VAL A 438 17.64 7.92 6.54
CA VAL A 438 16.42 7.12 6.32
C VAL A 438 15.13 7.88 6.66
N PRO A 439 15.00 8.58 7.81
CA PRO A 439 13.85 9.44 8.08
C PRO A 439 13.57 10.50 7.02
N HIS A 440 14.63 11.12 6.50
CA HIS A 440 14.52 12.14 5.46
C HIS A 440 14.12 11.54 4.12
N LEU A 441 14.53 10.30 3.83
CA LEU A 441 14.09 9.55 2.66
C LEU A 441 12.58 9.25 2.72
N VAL A 442 12.04 8.94 3.92
CA VAL A 442 10.59 8.76 4.12
C VAL A 442 9.84 10.06 3.82
N CYS A 443 10.35 11.20 4.30
CA CYS A 443 9.79 12.51 4.00
C CYS A 443 9.85 12.81 2.49
N TYR A 444 10.97 12.50 1.84
CA TYR A 444 11.16 12.63 0.39
C TYR A 444 10.08 11.87 -0.40
N PHE A 445 9.85 10.59 -0.10
CA PHE A 445 8.84 9.81 -0.81
C PHE A 445 7.40 10.23 -0.51
N TRP A 446 7.09 10.70 0.71
CA TRP A 446 5.79 11.33 0.97
C TRP A 446 5.59 12.58 0.14
N PHE A 447 6.64 13.38 -0.07
CA PHE A 447 6.59 14.55 -0.96
C PHE A 447 6.41 14.13 -2.43
N GLU A 448 7.11 13.10 -2.90
CA GLU A 448 6.93 12.60 -4.28
C GLU A 448 5.53 12.02 -4.53
N LEU A 449 4.87 11.49 -3.51
CA LEU A 449 3.45 11.12 -3.61
C LEU A 449 2.52 12.34 -3.73
N ILE A 450 2.90 13.51 -3.20
CA ILE A 450 2.16 14.77 -3.41
C ILE A 450 2.31 15.19 -4.87
N THR A 451 3.54 15.29 -5.38
CA THR A 451 3.81 15.71 -6.77
C THR A 451 3.15 14.77 -7.78
N THR A 452 3.07 13.47 -7.49
CA THR A 452 2.44 12.49 -8.39
C THR A 452 0.91 12.59 -8.42
N MET A 453 0.28 12.93 -7.30
CA MET A 453 -1.19 13.01 -7.21
C MET A 453 -1.74 14.41 -7.51
N TYR A 454 -0.92 15.45 -7.37
CA TYR A 454 -1.31 16.85 -7.56
C TYR A 454 -1.86 17.16 -8.97
N PRO A 455 -1.30 16.64 -10.09
CA PRO A 455 -1.85 16.87 -11.43
C PRO A 455 -3.30 16.45 -11.60
N PHE A 456 -3.76 15.49 -10.79
CA PHE A 456 -5.13 14.97 -10.81
C PHE A 456 -6.03 15.63 -9.75
N ALA A 457 -5.53 16.63 -9.02
CA ALA A 457 -6.25 17.36 -7.99
C ALA A 457 -6.70 18.74 -8.49
N THR A 458 -7.90 19.15 -8.10
CA THR A 458 -8.40 20.52 -8.36
C THR A 458 -8.16 21.43 -7.16
N TRP A 459 -7.95 22.73 -7.40
CA TRP A 459 -7.82 23.72 -6.33
C TRP A 459 -9.04 23.74 -5.39
N PHE A 460 -10.25 23.58 -5.93
CA PHE A 460 -11.47 23.44 -5.14
C PHE A 460 -11.47 22.15 -4.30
N GLY A 461 -11.04 21.03 -4.90
CA GLY A 461 -10.90 19.75 -4.21
C GLY A 461 -9.90 19.85 -3.04
N LEU A 462 -8.77 20.51 -3.24
CA LEU A 462 -7.74 20.72 -2.22
C LEU A 462 -8.26 21.57 -1.05
N ALA A 463 -8.96 22.67 -1.35
CA ALA A 463 -9.59 23.51 -0.34
C ALA A 463 -10.65 22.73 0.47
N ARG A 464 -11.53 22.00 -0.22
CA ARG A 464 -12.54 21.14 0.40
C ARG A 464 -11.92 20.07 1.29
N ALA A 465 -10.88 19.38 0.81
CA ALA A 465 -10.18 18.35 1.57
C ALA A 465 -9.53 18.94 2.83
N THR A 466 -8.87 20.11 2.71
CA THR A 466 -8.24 20.80 3.85
C THR A 466 -9.27 21.15 4.93
N VAL A 467 -10.40 21.75 4.54
CA VAL A 467 -11.49 22.06 5.47
C VAL A 467 -12.06 20.78 6.09
N GLY A 468 -12.24 19.73 5.28
CA GLY A 468 -12.74 18.44 5.72
C GLY A 468 -11.87 17.78 6.79
N TYR A 469 -10.55 17.77 6.60
CA TYR A 469 -9.61 17.21 7.58
C TYR A 469 -9.53 18.05 8.86
N VAL A 470 -9.58 19.38 8.78
CA VAL A 470 -9.61 20.24 9.99
C VAL A 470 -10.90 20.03 10.79
N MET A 471 -12.03 19.82 10.10
CA MET A 471 -13.33 19.56 10.72
C MET A 471 -13.56 18.09 11.09
N LEU A 472 -12.58 17.21 10.85
CA LEU A 472 -12.68 15.76 11.05
C LEU A 472 -13.12 15.35 12.47
N PRO A 473 -12.63 15.96 13.57
CA PRO A 473 -13.10 15.62 14.92
C PRO A 473 -14.61 15.85 15.14
N VAL A 474 -15.19 16.83 14.43
CA VAL A 474 -16.62 17.17 14.48
C VAL A 474 -17.43 16.35 13.48
N LEU A 475 -16.83 16.02 12.33
CA LEU A 475 -17.48 15.29 11.25
C LEU A 475 -17.47 13.76 11.44
N ILE A 476 -16.54 13.18 12.21
CA ILE A 476 -16.49 11.71 12.43
C ILE A 476 -17.84 11.13 12.89
N PRO A 477 -18.53 11.70 13.92
CA PRO A 477 -19.85 11.22 14.34
C PRO A 477 -20.91 11.28 13.24
N LEU A 478 -20.90 12.35 12.43
CA LEU A 478 -21.81 12.55 11.29
C LEU A 478 -21.46 11.64 10.11
N SER A 479 -20.19 11.38 9.88
CA SER A 479 -19.69 10.56 8.77
C SER A 479 -20.15 9.11 8.89
N MET A 480 -20.24 8.57 10.12
CA MET A 480 -20.78 7.23 10.35
C MET A 480 -22.25 7.13 9.92
N PHE A 481 -23.03 8.19 10.13
CA PHE A 481 -24.41 8.27 9.65
C PHE A 481 -24.48 8.30 8.12
N PHE A 482 -23.61 9.08 7.46
CA PHE A 482 -23.50 9.12 6.00
C PHE A 482 -22.93 7.85 5.38
N VAL A 483 -22.04 7.12 6.07
CA VAL A 483 -21.53 5.82 5.61
C VAL A 483 -22.62 4.77 5.66
N VAL A 484 -23.48 4.77 6.68
CA VAL A 484 -24.64 3.87 6.74
C VAL A 484 -25.63 4.21 5.63
N ILE A 485 -25.99 5.49 5.44
CA ILE A 485 -26.91 5.93 4.38
C ILE A 485 -26.32 5.68 2.99
N GLY A 486 -25.05 6.02 2.79
CA GLY A 486 -24.31 5.79 1.55
C GLY A 486 -24.15 4.31 1.25
N GLY A 487 -23.91 3.47 2.27
CA GLY A 487 -23.90 2.02 2.15
C GLY A 487 -25.25 1.48 1.73
N VAL A 488 -26.35 1.97 2.31
CA VAL A 488 -27.72 1.63 1.90
C VAL A 488 -28.01 2.12 0.47
N TYR A 489 -27.59 3.33 0.11
CA TYR A 489 -27.77 3.88 -1.24
C TYR A 489 -26.99 3.09 -2.30
N VAL A 490 -25.72 2.80 -2.05
CA VAL A 490 -24.88 1.96 -2.91
C VAL A 490 -25.47 0.56 -2.99
N PHE A 491 -25.94 -0.01 -1.88
CA PHE A 491 -26.62 -1.32 -1.89
C PHE A 491 -27.88 -1.32 -2.75
N ILE A 492 -28.73 -0.29 -2.65
CA ILE A 492 -29.93 -0.11 -3.48
C ILE A 492 -29.56 0.10 -4.96
N LYS A 493 -28.52 0.89 -5.25
CA LYS A 493 -28.07 1.17 -6.62
C LYS A 493 -27.39 -0.05 -7.25
N LEU A 494 -26.65 -0.81 -6.44
CA LEU A 494 -26.05 -2.08 -6.82
C LEU A 494 -27.16 -3.06 -7.18
N LEU A 495 -28.19 -3.22 -6.33
CA LEU A 495 -29.39 -4.03 -6.57
C LEU A 495 -30.11 -3.70 -7.89
N SER A 496 -30.05 -2.45 -8.34
CA SER A 496 -30.69 -1.98 -9.58
C SER A 496 -29.86 -2.16 -10.86
N SER A 497 -28.59 -2.58 -10.75
CA SER A 497 -27.70 -2.67 -11.91
C SER A 497 -27.70 -4.08 -12.53
N ASP A 498 -27.53 -4.19 -13.85
CA ASP A 498 -27.37 -5.49 -14.56
C ASP A 498 -26.12 -6.27 -14.08
N LEU A 499 -25.19 -5.61 -13.37
CA LEU A 499 -24.07 -6.25 -12.70
C LEU A 499 -24.48 -7.06 -11.46
N PHE A 500 -25.59 -6.72 -10.80
CA PHE A 500 -26.03 -7.39 -9.57
C PHE A 500 -26.26 -8.88 -9.77
N GLY A 501 -26.94 -9.25 -10.86
CA GLY A 501 -27.19 -10.65 -11.17
C GLY A 501 -25.89 -11.44 -11.31
N LYS A 502 -24.89 -10.85 -11.97
CA LYS A 502 -23.57 -11.49 -12.18
C LYS A 502 -22.75 -11.56 -10.89
N VAL A 503 -22.76 -10.52 -10.06
CA VAL A 503 -22.05 -10.49 -8.77
C VAL A 503 -22.70 -11.42 -7.74
N VAL A 504 -24.03 -11.49 -7.68
CA VAL A 504 -24.75 -12.38 -6.77
C VAL A 504 -24.59 -13.84 -7.17
N ILE A 505 -24.68 -14.16 -8.45
CA ILE A 505 -24.45 -15.53 -8.93
C ILE A 505 -23.01 -15.96 -8.67
N THR A 506 -22.02 -15.07 -8.89
CA THR A 506 -20.61 -15.36 -8.57
C THR A 506 -20.35 -15.45 -7.07
N LEU A 507 -21.00 -14.64 -6.22
CA LEU A 507 -20.90 -14.74 -4.76
C LEU A 507 -21.56 -16.03 -4.24
N LEU A 508 -22.74 -16.40 -4.77
CA LEU A 508 -23.43 -17.64 -4.44
C LEU A 508 -22.61 -18.87 -4.86
N LEU A 509 -22.08 -18.89 -6.09
CA LEU A 509 -21.20 -19.98 -6.53
C LEU A 509 -19.85 -19.98 -5.78
N GLY A 510 -19.28 -18.83 -5.45
CA GLY A 510 -18.04 -18.71 -4.67
C GLY A 510 -18.19 -19.11 -3.20
N CYS A 511 -19.39 -18.96 -2.64
CA CYS A 511 -19.71 -19.46 -1.30
C CYS A 511 -19.80 -20.99 -1.23
N ILE A 512 -20.09 -21.68 -2.33
CA ILE A 512 -20.22 -23.16 -2.35
C ILE A 512 -18.89 -23.85 -1.94
N PRO A 513 -17.72 -23.54 -2.52
CA PRO A 513 -16.43 -24.06 -2.07
C PRO A 513 -16.08 -23.70 -0.61
N VAL A 514 -16.40 -22.48 -0.17
CA VAL A 514 -16.11 -22.01 1.19
C VAL A 514 -16.97 -22.74 2.23
N LEU A 515 -18.26 -22.92 1.95
CA LEU A 515 -19.18 -23.69 2.78
C LEU A 515 -18.78 -25.17 2.82
N LEU A 516 -18.39 -25.75 1.68
CA LEU A 516 -17.91 -27.13 1.59
C LEU A 516 -16.63 -27.36 2.42
N THR A 517 -15.74 -26.37 2.50
CA THR A 517 -14.48 -26.47 3.27
C THR A 517 -14.67 -26.29 4.78
N GLN A 518 -15.60 -25.43 5.22
CA GLN A 518 -15.92 -25.21 6.64
C GLN A 518 -16.93 -26.19 7.27
N THR A 519 -17.39 -27.20 6.52
CA THR A 519 -18.33 -28.24 6.99
C THR A 519 -17.95 -28.91 8.31
N LYS A 520 -16.65 -29.11 8.59
CA LYS A 520 -16.16 -29.68 9.86
C LYS A 520 -16.46 -28.81 11.08
N LYS A 521 -16.37 -27.48 10.93
CA LYS A 521 -16.70 -26.49 11.97
C LYS A 521 -18.20 -26.28 12.13
N LEU A 522 -18.94 -26.26 11.02
CA LEU A 522 -20.39 -25.98 10.98
C LEU A 522 -21.27 -27.20 11.33
N PHE A 523 -20.90 -28.40 10.89
CA PHE A 523 -21.75 -29.60 10.99
C PHE A 523 -21.07 -30.79 11.73
N GLY A 524 -19.84 -30.60 12.23
CA GLY A 524 -19.12 -31.58 13.05
C GLY A 524 -18.40 -32.69 12.26
N GLY A 525 -17.38 -33.28 12.90
CA GLY A 525 -16.40 -34.17 12.23
C GLY A 525 -16.94 -35.51 11.70
N LYS A 526 -18.10 -35.99 12.17
CA LYS A 526 -18.74 -37.21 11.64
C LYS A 526 -19.39 -36.99 10.28
N PHE A 527 -19.95 -35.79 10.05
CA PHE A 527 -20.59 -35.42 8.78
C PHE A 527 -19.55 -35.15 7.68
N ASP A 528 -18.43 -34.51 8.04
CA ASP A 528 -17.30 -34.20 7.15
C ASP A 528 -16.62 -35.48 6.59
N LYS A 529 -16.45 -36.52 7.42
CA LYS A 529 -15.91 -37.82 6.95
C LYS A 529 -16.78 -38.47 5.88
N ARG A 530 -18.12 -38.37 6.00
CA ARG A 530 -19.09 -39.03 5.13
C ARG A 530 -19.13 -38.43 3.71
N PHE A 531 -18.84 -37.12 3.58
CA PHE A 531 -18.86 -36.40 2.30
C PHE A 531 -17.46 -36.04 1.76
N SER A 532 -16.38 -36.52 2.38
CA SER A 532 -15.02 -36.12 2.03
C SER A 532 -14.61 -36.45 0.59
N VAL A 533 -15.09 -37.56 0.02
CA VAL A 533 -14.83 -37.95 -1.38
C VAL A 533 -15.61 -37.06 -2.35
N LEU A 534 -16.91 -36.82 -2.08
CA LEU A 534 -17.75 -35.94 -2.90
C LEU A 534 -17.22 -34.49 -2.89
N LYS A 535 -16.73 -34.02 -1.74
CA LYS A 535 -16.09 -32.72 -1.56
C LYS A 535 -14.82 -32.57 -2.40
N LYS A 536 -13.95 -33.59 -2.43
CA LYS A 536 -12.74 -33.58 -3.28
C LYS A 536 -13.10 -33.52 -4.76
N ILE A 537 -14.09 -34.31 -5.19
CA ILE A 537 -14.56 -34.31 -6.58
C ILE A 537 -15.17 -32.95 -6.96
N LEU A 538 -16.03 -32.37 -6.12
CA LEU A 538 -16.59 -31.03 -6.35
C LEU A 538 -15.52 -29.94 -6.37
N MET A 539 -14.52 -29.99 -5.48
CA MET A 539 -13.42 -29.02 -5.51
C MET A 539 -12.56 -29.14 -6.77
N VAL A 540 -12.27 -30.36 -7.23
CA VAL A 540 -11.54 -30.58 -8.50
C VAL A 540 -12.37 -30.11 -9.69
N MET A 541 -13.68 -30.38 -9.71
CA MET A 541 -14.58 -29.88 -10.75
C MET A 541 -14.64 -28.36 -10.77
N PHE A 542 -14.76 -27.70 -9.62
CA PHE A 542 -14.72 -26.23 -9.51
C PHE A 542 -13.35 -25.67 -9.93
N ALA A 543 -12.26 -26.35 -9.59
CA ALA A 543 -10.91 -25.96 -10.03
C ALA A 543 -10.77 -26.04 -11.56
N ILE A 544 -11.25 -27.11 -12.18
CA ILE A 544 -11.26 -27.26 -13.64
C ILE A 544 -12.15 -26.18 -14.28
N LEU A 545 -13.34 -25.93 -13.73
CA LEU A 545 -14.26 -24.91 -14.23
C LEU A 545 -13.69 -23.48 -14.11
N ALA A 546 -12.90 -23.20 -13.07
CA ALA A 546 -12.20 -21.92 -12.89
C ALA A 546 -11.03 -21.73 -13.87
N VAL A 547 -10.38 -22.82 -14.27
CA VAL A 547 -9.24 -22.80 -15.22
C VAL A 547 -9.70 -22.69 -16.68
N ILE A 548 -10.89 -23.17 -17.02
CA ILE A 548 -11.42 -23.12 -18.39
C ILE A 548 -11.43 -21.70 -18.97
N PRO A 549 -11.99 -20.66 -18.30
CA PRO A 549 -11.95 -19.29 -18.80
C PRO A 549 -10.53 -18.73 -18.97
N LEU A 550 -9.58 -19.11 -18.11
CA LEU A 550 -8.17 -18.70 -18.20
C LEU A 550 -7.47 -19.25 -19.46
N ILE A 551 -7.88 -20.44 -19.93
CA ILE A 551 -7.40 -21.03 -21.19
C ILE A 551 -8.02 -20.33 -22.41
N PHE A 552 -9.22 -19.75 -22.26
CA PHE A 552 -9.92 -19.01 -23.31
C PHE A 552 -9.60 -17.50 -23.33
N VAL A 553 -8.78 -16.98 -22.40
CA VAL A 553 -8.11 -15.68 -22.58
C VAL A 553 -7.11 -15.86 -23.71
N ARG A 554 -7.59 -15.74 -24.95
CA ARG A 554 -6.72 -15.55 -26.11
C ARG A 554 -5.95 -14.27 -25.85
N PHE A 555 -4.68 -14.39 -25.49
CA PHE A 555 -3.73 -13.32 -25.74
C PHE A 555 -3.89 -12.94 -27.22
N PRO A 556 -4.06 -11.64 -27.55
CA PRO A 556 -4.01 -11.22 -28.94
C PRO A 556 -2.71 -11.77 -29.51
N SER A 557 -2.85 -12.55 -30.58
CA SER A 557 -1.73 -13.09 -31.33
C SER A 557 -0.96 -11.90 -31.87
N ASP A 558 0.16 -11.58 -31.22
CA ASP A 558 1.11 -10.55 -31.64
C ASP A 558 1.88 -11.01 -32.89
N GLU A 559 1.15 -11.19 -33.97
CA GLU A 559 1.72 -11.18 -35.30
C GLU A 559 1.01 -10.08 -36.07
N GLY A 560 1.67 -8.92 -36.09
CA GLY A 560 1.34 -7.80 -36.97
C GLY A 560 1.34 -8.25 -38.43
N ALA A 561 0.22 -8.79 -38.89
CA ALA A 561 -0.12 -8.79 -40.29
C ALA A 561 -0.34 -7.32 -40.68
N HIS A 562 0.70 -6.69 -41.22
CA HIS A 562 0.66 -5.33 -41.76
C HIS A 562 -0.62 -5.15 -42.60
N MET A 563 -1.48 -4.24 -42.14
CA MET A 563 -2.81 -3.94 -42.68
C MET A 563 -2.79 -3.53 -44.17
N ASP A 564 -1.62 -3.20 -44.71
CA ASP A 564 -1.42 -2.65 -46.05
C ASP A 564 -1.07 -3.67 -47.14
N LYS A 565 -0.90 -4.97 -46.82
CA LYS A 565 -0.34 -5.94 -47.79
C LYS A 565 -1.37 -6.66 -48.67
N LEU A 566 -2.64 -6.75 -48.26
CA LEU A 566 -3.67 -7.48 -49.03
C LEU A 566 -4.63 -6.52 -49.74
N THR A 567 -4.24 -6.07 -50.94
CA THR A 567 -5.09 -5.26 -51.83
C THR A 567 -6.26 -6.09 -52.36
N ALA A 568 -7.38 -5.41 -52.71
CA ALA A 568 -8.56 -6.06 -53.28
C ALA A 568 -8.27 -6.81 -54.59
N GLU A 569 -7.26 -6.36 -55.34
CA GLU A 569 -6.79 -6.99 -56.58
C GLU A 569 -6.07 -8.31 -56.31
N ASN A 570 -5.16 -8.32 -55.33
CA ASN A 570 -4.46 -9.54 -54.91
C ASN A 570 -5.44 -10.56 -54.33
N PHE A 571 -6.45 -10.10 -53.59
CA PHE A 571 -7.52 -10.95 -53.10
C PHE A 571 -8.32 -11.57 -54.25
N HIS A 572 -8.71 -10.78 -55.27
CA HIS A 572 -9.44 -11.29 -56.43
C HIS A 572 -8.61 -12.30 -57.26
N ALA A 573 -7.30 -12.08 -57.38
CA ALA A 573 -6.39 -12.98 -58.09
C ALA A 573 -6.31 -14.36 -57.42
N VAL A 574 -6.30 -14.40 -56.08
CA VAL A 574 -6.23 -15.65 -55.30
C VAL A 574 -7.60 -16.30 -55.15
N CYS A 575 -8.66 -15.51 -55.00
CA CYS A 575 -10.03 -15.97 -54.79
C CYS A 575 -10.88 -15.86 -56.07
N ASN A 576 -10.35 -16.30 -57.22
CA ASN A 576 -11.10 -16.35 -58.48
C ASN A 576 -12.05 -17.57 -58.54
N ALA A 577 -12.83 -17.70 -59.61
CA ALA A 577 -13.86 -18.73 -59.75
C ALA A 577 -13.34 -20.17 -60.00
N ASP A 578 -12.01 -20.41 -59.95
CA ASP A 578 -11.44 -21.73 -60.14
C ASP A 578 -11.55 -22.60 -58.88
N LYS A 579 -11.92 -23.88 -59.08
CA LYS A 579 -12.16 -24.85 -58.01
C LYS A 579 -10.93 -25.10 -57.11
N GLU A 580 -9.72 -25.01 -57.67
CA GLU A 580 -8.47 -25.21 -56.92
C GLU A 580 -8.11 -23.99 -56.06
N ASN A 581 -8.41 -22.79 -56.57
CA ASN A 581 -8.15 -21.52 -55.89
C ASN A 581 -9.18 -21.21 -54.80
N MET A 582 -10.42 -21.73 -54.93
CA MET A 582 -11.44 -21.66 -53.87
C MET A 582 -10.96 -22.27 -52.54
N MET A 583 -10.21 -23.38 -52.56
CA MET A 583 -9.70 -23.98 -51.31
C MET A 583 -8.59 -23.15 -50.67
N LYS A 584 -7.78 -22.44 -51.47
CA LYS A 584 -6.74 -21.52 -50.99
C LYS A 584 -7.35 -20.23 -50.41
N CYS A 585 -8.52 -19.82 -50.90
CA CYS A 585 -9.22 -18.62 -50.44
C CYS A 585 -9.64 -18.68 -48.97
N ASN A 586 -9.97 -19.87 -48.45
CA ASN A 586 -10.31 -20.04 -47.03
C ASN A 586 -9.14 -19.72 -46.08
N ALA A 587 -7.89 -19.80 -46.56
CA ALA A 587 -6.71 -19.41 -45.78
C ALA A 587 -6.64 -17.90 -45.50
N LEU A 588 -7.40 -17.08 -46.24
CA LEU A 588 -7.49 -15.63 -46.03
C LEU A 588 -8.58 -15.24 -45.03
N LYS A 589 -9.32 -16.22 -44.47
CA LYS A 589 -10.30 -15.99 -43.42
C LYS A 589 -9.61 -15.42 -42.17
N GLY A 590 -10.12 -14.32 -41.64
CA GLY A 590 -9.52 -13.62 -40.50
C GLY A 590 -8.45 -12.59 -40.86
N ALA A 591 -8.09 -12.43 -42.14
CA ALA A 591 -7.18 -11.37 -42.57
C ALA A 591 -7.80 -9.98 -42.33
N LYS A 592 -7.00 -9.05 -41.78
CA LYS A 592 -7.36 -7.64 -41.64
C LYS A 592 -7.05 -6.93 -42.97
N ILE A 593 -7.99 -6.11 -43.45
CA ILE A 593 -7.91 -5.45 -44.77
C ILE A 593 -8.30 -3.98 -44.66
N LEU A 594 -7.77 -3.16 -45.57
CA LEU A 594 -8.14 -1.77 -45.79
C LEU A 594 -8.51 -1.56 -47.26
N TRP A 595 -9.81 -1.48 -47.57
CA TRP A 595 -10.32 -1.35 -48.95
C TRP A 595 -11.20 -0.11 -49.11
N GLN A 596 -11.34 0.38 -50.33
CA GLN A 596 -12.18 1.54 -50.68
C GLN A 596 -13.27 1.15 -51.68
N GLY A 597 -14.45 1.71 -51.51
CA GLY A 597 -15.59 1.43 -52.37
C GLY A 597 -16.79 2.36 -52.15
N GLU A 598 -17.84 2.16 -52.94
CA GLU A 598 -19.09 2.91 -52.91
C GLU A 598 -20.23 2.07 -52.32
N ILE A 599 -21.01 2.64 -51.40
CA ILE A 599 -22.15 1.96 -50.78
C ILE A 599 -23.28 1.78 -51.80
N THR A 600 -23.65 0.53 -52.08
CA THR A 600 -24.76 0.18 -52.98
C THR A 600 -26.06 -0.17 -52.27
N SER A 601 -26.00 -0.65 -51.02
CA SER A 601 -27.20 -1.01 -50.25
C SER A 601 -26.96 -0.95 -48.75
N MET A 602 -27.98 -0.62 -47.98
CA MET A 602 -27.93 -0.56 -46.51
C MET A 602 -29.18 -1.24 -45.95
N ALA A 603 -29.00 -2.18 -45.02
CA ALA A 603 -30.12 -2.90 -44.40
C ALA A 603 -29.83 -3.27 -42.95
N VAL A 604 -30.89 -3.33 -42.14
CA VAL A 604 -30.85 -3.98 -40.82
C VAL A 604 -31.03 -5.48 -41.04
N THR A 605 -30.06 -6.29 -40.61
CA THR A 605 -30.06 -7.75 -40.84
C THR A 605 -30.59 -8.54 -39.67
N GLY A 606 -30.48 -8.02 -38.45
CA GLY A 606 -30.94 -8.72 -37.26
C GLY A 606 -31.15 -7.78 -36.09
N VAL A 607 -32.07 -8.17 -35.21
CA VAL A 607 -32.29 -7.53 -33.91
C VAL A 607 -32.08 -8.59 -32.85
N THR A 608 -31.11 -8.37 -31.96
CA THR A 608 -30.86 -9.25 -30.83
C THR A 608 -31.25 -8.53 -29.54
N ASN A 609 -32.16 -9.13 -28.78
CA ASN A 609 -32.52 -8.66 -27.45
C ASN A 609 -32.20 -9.77 -26.43
N GLU A 610 -30.99 -9.71 -25.87
CA GLU A 610 -30.49 -10.69 -24.91
C GLU A 610 -31.39 -10.77 -23.66
N VAL A 611 -31.95 -9.63 -23.23
CA VAL A 611 -32.86 -9.55 -22.08
C VAL A 611 -34.17 -10.27 -22.38
N SER A 612 -34.82 -10.00 -23.52
CA SER A 612 -36.03 -10.71 -23.92
C SER A 612 -35.77 -12.21 -24.05
N SER A 613 -34.69 -12.58 -24.74
CA SER A 613 -34.31 -13.99 -24.96
C SER A 613 -34.11 -14.74 -23.65
N THR A 614 -33.54 -14.10 -22.64
CA THR A 614 -33.35 -14.68 -21.30
C THR A 614 -34.67 -14.73 -20.51
N LEU A 615 -35.50 -13.69 -20.61
CA LEU A 615 -36.80 -13.64 -19.94
C LEU A 615 -37.79 -14.67 -20.51
N ASP A 616 -37.68 -15.01 -21.79
CA ASP A 616 -38.52 -16.01 -22.47
C ASP A 616 -38.20 -17.46 -22.06
N VAL A 617 -37.04 -17.70 -21.44
CA VAL A 617 -36.70 -19.01 -20.83
C VAL A 617 -37.45 -19.24 -19.52
N PHE A 618 -37.86 -18.18 -18.81
CA PHE A 618 -38.54 -18.32 -17.53
C PHE A 618 -40.04 -18.63 -17.68
N PRO A 619 -40.63 -19.38 -16.73
CA PRO A 619 -42.08 -19.56 -16.68
C PRO A 619 -42.84 -18.23 -16.71
N VAL A 620 -43.99 -18.21 -17.38
CA VAL A 620 -44.78 -16.99 -17.69
C VAL A 620 -45.07 -16.12 -16.47
N PHE A 621 -45.25 -16.72 -15.28
CA PHE A 621 -45.52 -15.96 -14.05
C PHE A 621 -44.30 -15.16 -13.56
N ILE A 622 -43.08 -15.64 -13.79
CA ILE A 622 -41.82 -14.96 -13.44
C ILE A 622 -41.49 -13.96 -14.53
N SER A 623 -41.53 -14.38 -15.80
CA SER A 623 -41.16 -13.53 -16.93
C SER A 623 -42.06 -12.29 -17.03
N LYS A 624 -43.36 -12.40 -16.71
CA LYS A 624 -44.29 -11.26 -16.67
C LYS A 624 -43.93 -10.23 -15.58
N GLN A 625 -43.47 -10.67 -14.41
CA GLN A 625 -43.05 -9.76 -13.34
C GLN A 625 -41.70 -9.12 -13.66
N LEU A 626 -40.77 -9.88 -14.21
CA LEU A 626 -39.47 -9.35 -14.63
C LEU A 626 -39.62 -8.36 -15.79
N ARG A 627 -40.46 -8.64 -16.79
CA ARG A 627 -40.79 -7.70 -17.87
C ARG A 627 -41.38 -6.38 -17.35
N ARG A 628 -42.09 -6.40 -16.21
CA ARG A 628 -42.61 -5.19 -15.54
C ARG A 628 -41.53 -4.39 -14.80
N ILE A 629 -40.51 -5.07 -14.28
CA ILE A 629 -39.38 -4.45 -13.56
C ILE A 629 -38.38 -3.83 -14.56
N TYR A 630 -38.04 -4.58 -15.60
CA TYR A 630 -37.00 -4.20 -16.56
C TYR A 630 -37.54 -3.46 -17.80
N GLY A 631 -38.83 -3.61 -18.13
CA GLY A 631 -39.45 -2.98 -19.30
C GLY A 631 -40.04 -1.61 -19.01
N LYS A 632 -39.99 -0.73 -20.01
CA LYS A 632 -40.68 0.58 -19.96
C LYS A 632 -42.13 0.40 -20.36
N LYS A 633 -43.05 1.05 -19.65
CA LYS A 633 -44.46 1.03 -20.01
C LYS A 633 -44.66 1.79 -21.33
N TYR A 634 -45.37 1.20 -22.30
CA TYR A 634 -45.74 1.91 -23.52
C TYR A 634 -46.68 3.07 -23.17
N GLN A 635 -46.24 4.30 -23.45
CA GLN A 635 -47.01 5.53 -23.30
C GLN A 635 -47.31 6.05 -24.71
N CYS A 636 -48.49 5.75 -25.24
CA CYS A 636 -48.81 6.02 -26.64
C CYS A 636 -49.39 7.42 -26.91
N ASP A 637 -49.52 8.24 -25.86
CA ASP A 637 -50.03 9.62 -25.92
C ASP A 637 -48.91 10.66 -25.73
N ASP A 638 -47.65 10.27 -25.93
CA ASP A 638 -46.50 11.17 -25.82
C ASP A 638 -46.42 12.14 -27.01
N ASP A 639 -46.16 13.42 -26.77
CA ASP A 639 -46.09 14.47 -27.79
C ASP A 639 -44.81 14.38 -28.63
N GLU A 640 -43.78 13.68 -28.15
CA GLU A 640 -42.50 13.45 -28.87
C GLU A 640 -42.59 12.34 -29.94
N LEU A 641 -43.69 11.57 -29.98
CA LEU A 641 -43.84 10.43 -30.87
C LEU A 641 -44.42 10.84 -32.24
N THR A 642 -43.78 10.42 -33.34
CA THR A 642 -44.32 10.58 -34.70
C THR A 642 -45.66 9.85 -34.85
N GLU A 643 -46.56 10.30 -35.75
CA GLU A 643 -47.88 9.66 -35.92
C GLU A 643 -47.79 8.15 -36.20
N GLN A 644 -46.82 7.72 -37.02
CA GLN A 644 -46.54 6.30 -37.27
C GLN A 644 -46.06 5.56 -36.00
N GLY A 645 -45.29 6.23 -35.14
CA GLY A 645 -44.87 5.70 -33.84
C GLY A 645 -46.04 5.54 -32.86
N LYS A 646 -47.01 6.46 -32.88
CA LYS A 646 -48.24 6.38 -32.06
C LYS A 646 -49.11 5.21 -32.48
N GLU A 647 -49.25 4.97 -33.78
CA GLU A 647 -49.97 3.81 -34.31
C GLU A 647 -49.27 2.49 -33.95
N HIS A 648 -47.94 2.41 -34.09
CA HIS A 648 -47.17 1.25 -33.69
C HIS A 648 -47.30 0.94 -32.19
N CYS A 649 -47.21 1.96 -31.34
CA CYS A 649 -47.38 1.83 -29.89
C CYS A 649 -48.79 1.31 -29.53
N LYS A 650 -49.84 1.89 -30.12
CA LYS A 650 -51.24 1.45 -29.90
C LYS A 650 -51.46 0.01 -30.33
N LEU A 651 -50.85 -0.40 -31.44
CA LEU A 651 -50.87 -1.78 -31.93
C LEU A 651 -50.19 -2.74 -30.94
N MET A 652 -48.99 -2.41 -30.46
CA MET A 652 -48.26 -3.25 -29.50
C MET A 652 -49.02 -3.44 -28.17
N VAL A 653 -49.65 -2.37 -27.67
CA VAL A 653 -50.51 -2.43 -26.47
C VAL A 653 -51.76 -3.29 -26.72
N SER A 654 -52.38 -3.19 -27.90
CA SER A 654 -53.55 -4.00 -28.26
C SER A 654 -53.26 -5.51 -28.35
N LEU A 655 -52.01 -5.87 -28.66
CA LEU A 655 -51.52 -7.25 -28.68
C LEU A 655 -51.16 -7.79 -27.28
N GLY A 656 -51.37 -6.99 -26.22
CA GLY A 656 -51.13 -7.40 -24.83
C GLY A 656 -49.72 -7.12 -24.31
N TYR A 657 -48.86 -6.46 -25.11
CA TYR A 657 -47.54 -6.01 -24.66
C TYR A 657 -47.66 -4.65 -23.95
N VAL A 658 -47.75 -4.69 -22.62
CA VAL A 658 -47.89 -3.47 -21.79
C VAL A 658 -46.54 -2.82 -21.48
N TYR A 659 -45.46 -3.62 -21.45
CA TYR A 659 -44.09 -3.19 -21.14
C TYR A 659 -43.15 -3.60 -22.27
N GLY A 660 -42.49 -2.62 -22.90
CA GLY A 660 -41.51 -2.79 -23.97
C GLY A 660 -40.10 -2.96 -23.44
N LEU A 661 -39.31 -3.80 -24.13
CA LEU A 661 -37.88 -4.02 -23.87
C LEU A 661 -37.01 -3.50 -25.02
N GLU A 662 -37.57 -2.65 -25.87
CA GLU A 662 -36.93 -2.17 -27.11
C GLU A 662 -35.64 -1.39 -26.85
N HIS A 663 -35.49 -0.77 -25.66
CA HIS A 663 -34.25 -0.09 -25.27
C HIS A 663 -33.07 -1.03 -25.04
N TYR A 664 -33.31 -2.34 -24.97
CA TYR A 664 -32.28 -3.38 -24.96
C TYR A 664 -32.04 -4.03 -26.33
N ASN A 665 -32.71 -3.56 -27.40
CA ASN A 665 -32.48 -4.07 -28.74
C ASN A 665 -31.10 -3.63 -29.24
N LYS A 666 -30.27 -4.61 -29.59
CA LYS A 666 -29.05 -4.40 -30.37
C LYS A 666 -29.34 -4.74 -31.82
N TYR A 667 -29.00 -3.82 -32.72
CA TYR A 667 -29.24 -3.95 -34.16
C TYR A 667 -27.95 -4.36 -34.86
N ASN A 668 -28.05 -5.30 -35.80
CA ASN A 668 -26.97 -5.66 -36.71
C ASN A 668 -27.26 -5.06 -38.08
N PHE A 669 -26.24 -4.44 -38.68
CA PHE A 669 -26.34 -3.72 -39.93
C PHE A 669 -25.55 -4.46 -41.02
N ASN A 670 -26.01 -4.35 -42.26
CA ASN A 670 -25.28 -4.83 -43.42
C ASN A 670 -25.16 -3.73 -44.46
N PHE A 671 -23.93 -3.50 -44.93
CA PHE A 671 -23.60 -2.59 -46.01
C PHE A 671 -23.18 -3.40 -47.23
N GLY A 672 -23.89 -3.24 -48.33
CA GLY A 672 -23.42 -3.68 -49.63
C GLY A 672 -22.52 -2.61 -50.20
N VAL A 673 -21.28 -2.96 -50.54
CA VAL A 673 -20.29 -2.04 -51.09
C VAL A 673 -19.74 -2.60 -52.38
N LYS A 674 -19.66 -1.74 -53.39
CA LYS A 674 -18.96 -2.02 -54.63
C LYS A 674 -17.57 -1.41 -54.56
N LEU A 675 -16.56 -2.26 -54.56
CA LEU A 675 -15.16 -1.83 -54.53
C LEU A 675 -14.77 -1.09 -55.82
N THR A 676 -13.65 -0.35 -55.78
CA THR A 676 -13.09 0.36 -56.94
C THR A 676 -12.80 -0.54 -58.14
N ASN A 677 -12.50 -1.82 -57.91
CA ASN A 677 -12.32 -2.85 -58.93
C ASN A 677 -13.65 -3.47 -59.44
N GLY A 678 -14.80 -3.00 -58.97
CA GLY A 678 -16.12 -3.46 -59.37
C GLY A 678 -16.65 -4.68 -58.61
N MET A 679 -15.89 -5.25 -57.68
CA MET A 679 -16.32 -6.43 -56.90
C MET A 679 -17.38 -6.05 -55.84
N PRO A 680 -18.52 -6.78 -55.76
CA PRO A 680 -19.50 -6.58 -54.72
C PRO A 680 -19.11 -7.30 -53.42
N VAL A 681 -19.20 -6.60 -52.30
CA VAL A 681 -18.84 -7.06 -50.96
C VAL A 681 -19.98 -6.76 -49.99
N SER A 682 -20.26 -7.68 -49.07
CA SER A 682 -21.24 -7.53 -48.00
C SER A 682 -20.51 -7.33 -46.68
N ILE A 683 -20.82 -6.26 -45.96
CA ILE A 683 -20.13 -5.87 -44.74
C ILE A 683 -21.12 -5.94 -43.59
N GLU A 684 -20.94 -6.92 -42.72
CA GLU A 684 -21.69 -7.09 -41.48
C GLU A 684 -21.07 -6.17 -40.41
N ALA A 685 -21.90 -5.32 -39.80
CA ALA A 685 -21.51 -4.37 -38.77
C ALA A 685 -22.36 -4.57 -37.51
N GLY A 686 -21.71 -4.50 -36.35
CA GLY A 686 -22.36 -4.65 -35.05
C GLY A 686 -23.16 -3.41 -34.63
N SER A 687 -23.79 -3.49 -33.46
CA SER A 687 -24.66 -2.44 -32.92
C SER A 687 -23.96 -1.11 -32.63
N GLY A 688 -22.63 -1.11 -32.44
CA GLY A 688 -21.85 0.12 -32.24
C GLY A 688 -21.93 1.09 -33.42
N PHE A 689 -22.21 0.58 -34.63
CA PHE A 689 -22.29 1.38 -35.84
C PHE A 689 -23.68 1.99 -36.10
N GLN A 690 -24.60 2.01 -35.12
CA GLN A 690 -25.95 2.55 -35.33
C GLN A 690 -25.95 4.02 -35.78
N LYS A 691 -25.13 4.87 -35.14
CA LYS A 691 -25.02 6.29 -35.53
C LYS A 691 -24.40 6.43 -36.93
N THR A 692 -23.40 5.61 -37.23
CA THR A 692 -22.74 5.53 -38.53
C THR A 692 -23.71 5.08 -39.63
N PHE A 693 -24.55 4.08 -39.36
CA PHE A 693 -25.60 3.60 -40.26
C PHE A 693 -26.66 4.67 -40.52
N LEU A 694 -27.05 5.46 -39.51
CA LEU A 694 -28.02 6.55 -39.69
C LEU A 694 -27.43 7.76 -40.43
N ALA A 695 -26.11 7.95 -40.41
CA ALA A 695 -25.45 9.10 -41.03
C ALA A 695 -25.04 8.87 -42.50
N LEU A 696 -24.76 7.62 -42.87
CA LEU A 696 -24.36 7.23 -44.23
C LEU A 696 -25.55 7.10 -45.17
N ASN A 697 -25.31 7.37 -46.46
CA ASN A 697 -26.30 7.22 -47.52
C ASN A 697 -25.78 6.28 -48.61
N VAL A 698 -26.71 5.71 -49.39
CA VAL A 698 -26.38 4.96 -50.59
C VAL A 698 -25.71 5.90 -51.60
N GLY A 699 -24.57 5.49 -52.16
CA GLY A 699 -23.73 6.28 -53.05
C GLY A 699 -22.53 6.98 -52.37
N ASP A 700 -22.41 6.93 -51.05
CA ASP A 700 -21.22 7.46 -50.37
C ASP A 700 -19.98 6.60 -50.65
N THR A 701 -18.84 7.27 -50.87
CA THR A 701 -17.54 6.60 -50.96
C THR A 701 -16.93 6.46 -49.57
N VAL A 702 -16.48 5.24 -49.25
CA VAL A 702 -16.02 4.88 -47.92
C VAL A 702 -14.70 4.10 -47.97
N GLU A 703 -13.87 4.36 -46.97
CA GLU A 703 -12.68 3.57 -46.65
C GLU A 703 -13.02 2.63 -45.49
N ILE A 704 -12.78 1.34 -45.70
CA ILE A 704 -13.27 0.26 -44.87
C ILE A 704 -12.07 -0.51 -44.32
N LYS A 705 -11.94 -0.50 -43.00
CA LYS A 705 -11.10 -1.42 -42.24
C LYS A 705 -11.99 -2.57 -41.76
N ALA A 706 -11.73 -3.78 -42.24
CA ALA A 706 -12.57 -4.93 -41.94
C ALA A 706 -11.76 -6.22 -41.81
N THR A 707 -12.40 -7.26 -41.30
CA THR A 707 -11.85 -8.61 -41.22
C THR A 707 -12.67 -9.54 -42.10
N ILE A 708 -12.02 -10.40 -42.88
CA ILE A 708 -12.73 -11.34 -43.76
C ILE A 708 -13.44 -12.42 -42.92
N SER A 709 -14.77 -12.43 -42.91
CA SER A 709 -15.58 -13.38 -42.13
C SER A 709 -15.86 -14.65 -42.93
N ASP A 710 -16.18 -14.50 -44.21
CA ASP A 710 -16.32 -15.60 -45.16
C ASP A 710 -15.79 -15.18 -46.54
N ALA A 711 -14.63 -15.73 -46.90
CA ALA A 711 -13.97 -15.46 -48.17
C ALA A 711 -14.63 -16.18 -49.36
N LEU A 712 -15.44 -17.21 -49.10
CA LEU A 712 -16.07 -18.07 -50.11
C LEU A 712 -17.45 -17.56 -50.55
N SER A 713 -18.10 -16.71 -49.73
CA SER A 713 -19.41 -16.17 -50.07
C SER A 713 -19.34 -15.22 -51.27
N ARG A 714 -20.41 -15.15 -52.06
CA ARG A 714 -20.57 -14.20 -53.17
C ARG A 714 -21.89 -13.46 -52.99
N PRO A 715 -21.91 -12.16 -52.61
CA PRO A 715 -20.75 -11.30 -52.33
C PRO A 715 -19.91 -11.75 -51.11
N VAL A 716 -18.64 -11.36 -51.09
CA VAL A 716 -17.69 -11.71 -50.01
C VAL A 716 -18.17 -11.06 -48.71
N LYS A 717 -18.20 -11.82 -47.61
CA LYS A 717 -18.63 -11.30 -46.32
C LYS A 717 -17.45 -10.81 -45.51
N LEU A 718 -17.58 -9.59 -45.02
CA LEU A 718 -16.63 -8.92 -44.16
C LEU A 718 -17.29 -8.55 -42.84
N HIS A 719 -16.53 -8.59 -41.77
CA HIS A 719 -16.92 -8.01 -40.49
C HIS A 719 -16.27 -6.63 -40.34
N LEU A 720 -17.07 -5.60 -40.16
CA LEU A 720 -16.59 -4.23 -40.06
C LEU A 720 -15.78 -4.03 -38.77
N LYS A 721 -14.69 -3.25 -38.85
CA LYS A 721 -13.90 -2.79 -37.70
C LYS A 721 -13.89 -1.28 -37.61
N LYS A 722 -13.65 -0.60 -38.72
CA LYS A 722 -13.69 0.87 -38.82
C LYS A 722 -14.14 1.28 -40.21
N LEU A 723 -14.92 2.34 -40.29
CA LEU A 723 -15.42 2.88 -41.55
C LEU A 723 -15.21 4.39 -41.52
N LYS A 724 -14.56 4.91 -42.56
CA LYS A 724 -14.35 6.34 -42.77
C LYS A 724 -15.06 6.78 -44.04
N CYS A 725 -15.92 7.79 -43.96
CA CYS A 725 -16.53 8.38 -45.15
C CYS A 725 -15.53 9.32 -45.81
N LEU A 726 -15.34 9.19 -47.12
CA LEU A 726 -14.47 10.06 -47.92
C LEU A 726 -15.27 11.16 -48.63
N SER A 727 -16.57 10.92 -48.84
CA SER A 727 -17.46 11.88 -49.52
C SER A 727 -17.94 13.02 -48.63
N ARG A 728 -18.04 12.81 -47.31
CA ARG A 728 -18.59 13.77 -46.35
C ARG A 728 -17.81 13.70 -45.03
N ASP A 729 -17.60 14.86 -44.41
CA ASP A 729 -16.96 14.94 -43.09
C ASP A 729 -18.00 14.60 -42.02
N VAL A 730 -18.09 13.31 -41.68
CA VAL A 730 -19.03 12.80 -40.68
C VAL A 730 -18.20 12.28 -39.51
N VAL A 731 -18.49 12.73 -38.30
CA VAL A 731 -17.91 12.18 -37.07
C VAL A 731 -18.51 10.79 -36.86
N LEU A 732 -17.86 9.79 -37.42
CA LEU A 732 -18.26 8.39 -37.31
C LEU A 732 -17.71 7.82 -36.01
N VAL A 733 -18.57 7.18 -35.23
CA VAL A 733 -18.17 6.49 -34.01
C VAL A 733 -17.41 5.24 -34.41
N GLU A 734 -16.16 5.14 -33.95
CA GLU A 734 -15.37 3.92 -34.01
C GLU A 734 -15.95 2.94 -32.98
N ASP A 735 -16.28 1.72 -33.40
CA ASP A 735 -16.58 0.64 -32.46
C ASP A 735 -15.33 0.45 -31.59
N GLU A 736 -15.56 0.21 -30.29
CA GLU A 736 -14.56 0.18 -29.22
C GLU A 736 -13.16 -0.20 -29.74
N ALA A 737 -12.19 0.70 -29.53
CA ALA A 737 -10.78 0.57 -29.87
C ALA A 737 -10.35 -0.89 -29.94
N ASP A 738 -9.68 -1.30 -31.04
CA ASP A 738 -8.97 -2.58 -31.14
C ASP A 738 -8.37 -2.86 -29.75
N ASP A 739 -8.83 -3.89 -29.03
CA ASP A 739 -8.51 -4.06 -27.59
C ASP A 739 -6.97 -3.95 -27.37
N GLU A 740 -6.18 -4.35 -28.36
CA GLU A 740 -4.73 -4.17 -28.48
C GLU A 740 -4.23 -2.72 -28.30
N ASP A 741 -4.84 -1.73 -28.96
CA ASP A 741 -4.44 -0.31 -28.87
C ASP A 741 -4.79 0.27 -27.49
N PHE A 742 -5.92 -0.16 -26.90
CA PHE A 742 -6.29 0.21 -25.53
C PHE A 742 -5.24 -0.29 -24.52
N PHE A 743 -4.83 -1.55 -24.62
CA PHE A 743 -3.80 -2.12 -23.75
C PHE A 743 -2.44 -1.45 -23.91
N TYR A 744 -2.04 -1.16 -25.15
CA TYR A 744 -0.78 -0.47 -25.43
C TYR A 744 -0.77 0.93 -24.84
N ASN A 745 -1.81 1.72 -25.07
CA ASN A 745 -1.92 3.08 -24.54
C ASN A 745 -1.97 3.08 -23.01
N LEU A 746 -2.77 2.18 -22.40
CA LEU A 746 -2.84 2.03 -20.94
C LEU A 746 -1.46 1.70 -20.35
N PHE A 747 -0.71 0.78 -20.97
CA PHE A 747 0.63 0.42 -20.51
C PHE A 747 1.64 1.57 -20.66
N GLN A 748 1.60 2.30 -21.78
CA GLN A 748 2.50 3.43 -22.03
C GLN A 748 2.26 4.60 -21.07
N GLU A 749 1.00 4.96 -20.83
CA GLU A 749 0.61 5.95 -19.82
C GLU A 749 1.02 5.50 -18.42
N SER A 750 0.79 4.22 -18.11
CA SER A 750 1.16 3.66 -16.82
C SER A 750 2.69 3.72 -16.59
N PHE A 751 3.46 3.31 -17.59
CA PHE A 751 4.91 3.38 -17.54
C PHE A 751 5.41 4.83 -17.37
N SER A 752 4.78 5.80 -18.04
CA SER A 752 5.09 7.22 -17.88
C SER A 752 4.95 7.70 -16.44
N VAL A 753 3.83 7.42 -15.78
CA VAL A 753 3.61 7.82 -14.37
C VAL A 753 4.64 7.17 -13.45
N ALA A 754 4.90 5.87 -13.61
CA ALA A 754 5.83 5.14 -12.76
C ALA A 754 7.29 5.57 -12.97
N PHE A 755 7.68 5.84 -14.22
CA PHE A 755 9.02 6.33 -14.55
C PHE A 755 9.22 7.76 -14.02
N ASN A 756 8.25 8.65 -14.28
CA ASN A 756 8.33 10.04 -13.87
C ASN A 756 8.36 10.20 -12.34
N PHE A 757 7.70 9.31 -11.58
CA PHE A 757 7.80 9.29 -10.11
C PHE A 757 9.25 9.25 -9.60
N PHE A 758 10.13 8.51 -10.29
CA PHE A 758 11.52 8.38 -9.85
C PHE A 758 12.46 9.37 -10.50
N TRP A 759 12.21 9.80 -11.74
CA TRP A 759 13.22 10.50 -12.55
C TRP A 759 12.88 11.96 -12.89
N TYR A 760 11.62 12.36 -12.74
CA TYR A 760 11.21 13.76 -12.94
C TYR A 760 11.77 14.63 -11.80
N PRO A 761 12.22 15.88 -12.04
CA PRO A 761 12.18 16.64 -13.29
C PRO A 761 13.37 16.42 -14.24
N LEU A 762 14.39 15.63 -13.85
CA LEU A 762 15.61 15.46 -14.66
C LEU A 762 15.32 14.74 -15.98
N VAL A 763 14.67 13.57 -15.91
CA VAL A 763 14.27 12.77 -17.08
C VAL A 763 12.78 12.54 -17.02
N GLU A 764 12.10 12.87 -18.11
CA GLU A 764 10.67 12.66 -18.27
C GLU A 764 10.42 11.66 -19.40
N PHE A 765 9.56 10.67 -19.17
CA PHE A 765 9.05 9.81 -20.22
C PHE A 765 7.67 10.29 -20.67
N VAL A 766 7.56 10.62 -21.96
CA VAL A 766 6.30 11.03 -22.60
C VAL A 766 5.83 9.91 -23.51
N PRO A 767 4.65 9.34 -23.26
CA PRO A 767 4.14 8.23 -24.05
C PRO A 767 3.82 8.68 -25.49
N GLN A 768 4.20 7.85 -26.48
CA GLN A 768 3.77 8.02 -27.87
C GLN A 768 2.49 7.21 -28.10
N ILE A 769 1.33 7.89 -28.05
CA ILE A 769 0.00 7.28 -28.21
C ILE A 769 -0.22 6.88 -29.67
N ARG A 770 -0.67 5.65 -29.93
CA ARG A 770 -0.68 5.06 -31.29
C ARG A 770 -1.96 5.27 -32.11
N SER A 771 -2.95 6.01 -31.61
CA SER A 771 -4.17 6.35 -32.35
C SER A 771 -4.46 7.85 -32.31
N GLY A 772 -4.53 8.48 -33.48
CA GLY A 772 -4.95 9.87 -33.63
C GLY A 772 -6.38 10.09 -33.13
N ASN A 773 -6.57 11.26 -32.50
CA ASN A 773 -7.80 11.82 -31.98
C ASN A 773 -8.52 11.02 -30.89
N ILE A 774 -7.92 11.01 -29.70
CA ILE A 774 -8.68 11.27 -28.48
C ILE A 774 -8.18 12.63 -27.98
N MET A 775 -9.12 13.58 -27.85
CA MET A 775 -8.96 14.99 -27.52
C MET A 775 -7.72 15.31 -26.66
N GLU A 776 -6.99 16.36 -27.06
CA GLU A 776 -6.17 17.14 -26.13
C GLU A 776 -6.97 17.39 -24.84
N ILE A 777 -6.29 17.25 -23.71
CA ILE A 777 -6.82 17.54 -22.37
C ILE A 777 -7.41 18.97 -22.28
N ASP A 778 -7.09 19.85 -23.22
CA ASP A 778 -7.65 21.20 -23.34
C ASP A 778 -9.15 21.25 -23.70
N ASP A 779 -9.73 20.24 -24.37
CA ASP A 779 -11.14 20.30 -24.82
C ASP A 779 -12.14 19.59 -23.89
N LEU A 780 -11.67 18.95 -22.81
CA LEU A 780 -12.53 18.41 -21.74
C LEU A 780 -12.79 19.40 -20.59
N ILE A 781 -12.23 20.61 -20.68
CA ILE A 781 -12.33 21.68 -19.67
C ILE A 781 -13.06 22.93 -20.24
N LYS A 782 -13.97 22.73 -21.20
CA LYS A 782 -15.02 23.71 -21.52
C LYS A 782 -16.40 23.24 -21.10
#